data_AF-A0A8D8UTK2-F1
#
_entry.id   AF-A0A8D8UTK2-F1
#
_cell.length_a   1.000
_cell.length_b   1.000
_cell.length_c   1.000
_cell.angle_alpha   90.00
_cell.angle_beta   90.00
_cell.angle_gamma   90.00
#
_symmetry.space_group_name_H-M   'P 1'
#
loop_
_entity.id
_entity.type
_entity.pdbx_description
1 polymer ?
#
loop_
_entity_poly.entity_id
_entity_poly.type
_entity_poly.pdbx_seq_one_letter_code
_entity_poly.pdbx_strand_id
1 'polypeptide(L)'
;MDPSYMSVLRGKESPLDNRYEEKLLHRIFEKNAQRCPDNTALIFEEVTEDSQIIQNETYAELNTIANQLARAILKIIQLKNVSNENKDNDPIVAISMSPSPALVQVLLAVWKAGAAYLPLDVTAPEQRVRHIVSEARPLLVITDTESACDNTAYKGHTVVSFPQLQLLSQPLSGDNVTNEATLQANSNDDKANIGIVLYTSGSTGIPKGVRLPHAVILNRLAWQWTTFPYSPTERVGAFKTSLTFVDAVSEIWGPLLSSRYGGVLIVPREVTKNPELLIKVLDKYKVERLVLVPSLLRSMLMFLKMNNNSDESKVLLRHLRLWVCSGETLSRTLCLEFFQHFEGPPVAPTLCNFYGSTEVMGDVTYYEMKCAKDVQRYEKIPIGKAIDNTHIFLLDSQLNPVPLGDVGEIYASGRNIAAGYVAGRDPDRFIVTDFSTDNEYRRMYKTGDYGRIVDNILLYEGRTDSQVKIRGNRVDLSEIETALSKLEQVDKLIVLCYRPGEVDQALLAFVTLHPSAASTLTSYDIESKLGQHLNPYSIPQVIIKESIPLLINGKIDRQALLRSYTEKSDKNDSKIIPDYTGVNHDKLPQAKVLFETILEVLGSSVRGHLNKEANFYSIGGNSLNSIYTITKLRQAGYSVAITEFISAQNMGDILDRIVPLDSSPSSTPGSSPLSEKYECIFLSHAHKADLFQIITDSFYEKADLERFIIHELNRDCYVELLEQIWQPLVEARLSFIVKRRGTTGSEAPGKTILGACLNFDALAEPEVTITSKLNLVFEFLEHLEGPLRDNQLPKSKGSILHSFMMGTEKSLNAKENVEIITAMEEEILRIAQDRQFQGILTTNTNPLTQQLGVDVFNYQVLMNYQVNQFVSSDGNKPFGEAEDSQRAIVCWKPVKSG
;
A
#
# COMPACT_ATOMS: atom_id res chain seq x y z
N MET A 1 27.21 -39.60 -26.92
CA MET A 1 25.77 -39.82 -27.20
C MET A 1 25.36 -38.92 -28.34
N ASP A 2 24.45 -39.36 -29.19
CA ASP A 2 23.90 -38.54 -30.27
C ASP A 2 23.15 -37.33 -29.66
N PRO A 3 23.49 -36.07 -30.03
CA PRO A 3 22.85 -34.86 -29.51
C PRO A 3 21.32 -34.83 -29.67
N SER A 4 20.76 -35.63 -30.60
CA SER A 4 19.32 -35.73 -30.83
C SER A 4 18.54 -36.45 -29.72
N TYR A 5 19.22 -37.08 -28.74
CA TYR A 5 18.60 -37.81 -27.63
C TYR A 5 18.76 -37.13 -26.25
N MET A 6 19.34 -35.92 -26.19
CA MET A 6 19.56 -35.21 -24.92
C MET A 6 18.38 -34.30 -24.56
N SER A 7 17.98 -34.32 -23.29
CA SER A 7 16.91 -33.48 -22.75
C SER A 7 17.30 -32.00 -22.67
N VAL A 8 17.31 -31.34 -23.83
CA VAL A 8 17.59 -29.90 -23.98
C VAL A 8 16.49 -29.23 -24.80
N LEU A 9 15.88 -28.18 -24.26
CA LEU A 9 15.03 -27.27 -25.03
C LEU A 9 15.82 -26.03 -25.42
N ARG A 10 15.86 -25.76 -26.72
CA ARG A 10 16.53 -24.57 -27.25
C ARG A 10 15.51 -23.53 -27.66
N GLY A 11 15.60 -22.36 -27.04
CA GLY A 11 14.93 -21.16 -27.49
C GLY A 11 15.46 -20.73 -28.84
N LYS A 12 14.67 -19.96 -29.57
CA LYS A 12 15.12 -19.39 -30.83
C LYS A 12 16.26 -18.41 -30.56
N GLU A 13 17.35 -18.51 -31.32
CA GLU A 13 18.36 -17.46 -31.36
C GLU A 13 17.79 -16.28 -32.16
N SER A 14 17.51 -15.20 -31.45
CA SER A 14 16.97 -13.97 -32.03
C SER A 14 17.98 -12.86 -31.78
N PRO A 15 18.59 -12.27 -32.82
CA PRO A 15 19.40 -11.08 -32.63
C PRO A 15 18.52 -9.98 -32.02
N LEU A 16 19.11 -9.14 -31.16
CA LEU A 16 18.45 -7.91 -30.76
C LEU A 16 18.17 -7.11 -32.04
N ASP A 17 16.91 -6.75 -32.27
CA ASP A 17 16.50 -5.90 -33.39
C ASP A 17 17.38 -4.64 -33.41
N ASN A 18 17.81 -4.15 -34.59
CA ASN A 18 18.63 -2.94 -34.70
C ASN A 18 18.00 -1.73 -33.98
N ARG A 19 16.67 -1.73 -33.79
CA ARG A 19 15.94 -0.73 -33.00
C ARG A 19 16.29 -0.73 -31.50
N TYR A 20 16.90 -1.80 -31.00
CA TYR A 20 17.38 -2.01 -29.63
C TYR A 20 18.91 -2.21 -29.58
N GLU A 21 19.66 -1.66 -30.54
CA GLU A 21 21.14 -1.59 -30.49
C GLU A 21 21.66 -0.96 -29.18
N GLU A 22 20.84 -0.09 -28.57
CA GLU A 22 21.07 0.45 -27.24
C GLU A 22 20.91 -0.64 -26.17
N LYS A 23 22.02 -1.06 -25.57
CA LYS A 23 22.02 -2.05 -24.47
C LYS A 23 21.44 -1.50 -23.16
N LEU A 24 21.23 -0.18 -23.06
CA LEU A 24 20.75 0.50 -21.86
C LEU A 24 19.29 0.95 -22.02
N LEU A 25 18.43 0.48 -21.11
CA LEU A 25 16.97 0.66 -21.22
C LEU A 25 16.53 2.13 -21.21
N HIS A 26 17.21 3.00 -20.45
CA HIS A 26 16.89 4.43 -20.43
C HIS A 26 17.15 5.13 -21.78
N ARG A 27 18.10 4.63 -22.59
CA ARG A 27 18.37 5.15 -23.95
C ARG A 27 17.26 4.76 -24.93
N ILE A 28 16.71 3.56 -24.78
CA ILE A 28 15.52 3.14 -25.54
C ILE A 28 14.35 4.07 -25.18
N PHE A 29 14.14 4.35 -23.89
CA PHE A 29 13.12 5.30 -23.45
C PHE A 29 13.33 6.70 -24.03
N GLU A 30 14.55 7.24 -24.00
CA GLU A 30 14.87 8.56 -24.57
C GLU A 30 14.55 8.64 -26.06
N LYS A 31 14.91 7.61 -26.84
CA LYS A 31 14.56 7.53 -28.27
C LYS A 31 13.05 7.49 -28.46
N ASN A 32 12.32 6.77 -27.61
CA ASN A 32 10.85 6.74 -27.65
C ASN A 32 10.25 8.12 -27.33
N ALA A 33 10.77 8.82 -26.32
CA ALA A 33 10.32 10.15 -25.93
C ALA A 33 10.59 11.22 -27.00
N GLN A 34 11.68 11.08 -27.77
CA GLN A 34 11.93 11.94 -28.93
C GLN A 34 10.97 11.66 -30.11
N ARG A 35 10.60 10.39 -30.32
CA ARG A 35 9.74 9.98 -31.44
C ARG A 35 8.26 10.25 -31.19
N CYS A 36 7.80 10.12 -29.95
CA CYS A 36 6.40 10.27 -29.57
C CYS A 36 6.27 11.09 -28.27
N PRO A 37 6.69 12.37 -28.27
CA PRO A 37 6.75 13.19 -27.06
C PRO A 37 5.39 13.36 -26.37
N ASP A 38 4.33 13.51 -27.16
CA ASP A 38 2.97 13.83 -26.68
C ASP A 38 2.14 12.60 -26.30
N ASN A 39 2.67 11.38 -26.53
CA ASN A 39 1.95 10.17 -26.12
C ASN A 39 1.91 10.09 -24.59
N THR A 40 0.79 9.62 -24.04
CA THR A 40 0.67 9.34 -22.60
C THR A 40 1.59 8.18 -22.22
N ALA A 41 2.53 8.44 -21.30
CA ALA A 41 3.44 7.47 -20.73
C ALA A 41 2.88 6.90 -19.42
N LEU A 42 2.40 7.75 -18.51
CA LEU A 42 1.88 7.33 -17.21
C LEU A 42 0.43 7.75 -17.06
N ILE A 43 -0.36 6.87 -16.47
CA ILE A 43 -1.75 7.08 -16.08
C ILE A 43 -1.85 6.66 -14.62
N PHE A 44 -2.33 7.53 -13.76
CA PHE A 44 -2.58 7.23 -12.36
C PHE A 44 -3.95 7.76 -11.97
N GLU A 45 -4.77 6.89 -11.39
CA GLU A 45 -6.08 7.25 -10.86
C GLU A 45 -6.10 6.94 -9.37
N GLU A 46 -6.18 7.99 -8.57
CA GLU A 46 -6.47 7.89 -7.16
C GLU A 46 -7.97 8.13 -6.97
N VAL A 47 -8.66 7.08 -6.51
CA VAL A 47 -10.08 7.16 -6.13
C VAL A 47 -10.12 7.27 -4.61
N THR A 48 -10.45 8.47 -4.13
CA THR A 48 -10.85 8.69 -2.74
C THR A 48 -12.38 8.71 -2.66
N GLU A 49 -12.96 8.66 -1.46
CA GLU A 49 -14.42 8.72 -1.29
C GLU A 49 -15.02 10.01 -1.89
N ASP A 50 -14.25 11.11 -1.87
CA ASP A 50 -14.74 12.46 -2.22
C ASP A 50 -14.14 13.06 -3.49
N SER A 51 -13.12 12.42 -4.08
CA SER A 51 -12.48 12.93 -5.28
C SER A 51 -11.82 11.84 -6.11
N GLN A 52 -11.85 12.06 -7.43
CA GLN A 52 -11.12 11.27 -8.39
C GLN A 52 -10.00 12.12 -8.98
N ILE A 53 -8.76 11.84 -8.61
CA ILE A 53 -7.60 12.51 -9.19
C ILE A 53 -7.06 11.60 -10.30
N ILE A 54 -7.12 12.09 -11.54
CA ILE A 54 -6.47 11.45 -12.68
C ILE A 54 -5.23 12.26 -13.04
N GLN A 55 -4.06 11.67 -12.90
CA GLN A 55 -2.79 12.23 -13.36
C GLN A 55 -2.36 11.49 -14.61
N ASN A 56 -2.08 12.25 -15.67
CA ASN A 56 -1.49 11.72 -16.88
C ASN A 56 -0.18 12.46 -17.14
N GLU A 57 0.87 11.71 -17.48
CA GLU A 57 2.15 12.28 -17.89
C GLU A 57 2.51 11.76 -19.27
N THR A 58 2.96 12.66 -20.13
CA THR A 58 3.46 12.33 -21.46
C THR A 58 4.88 11.79 -21.41
N TYR A 59 5.35 11.18 -22.51
CA TYR A 59 6.75 10.76 -22.63
C TYR A 59 7.73 11.94 -22.49
N ALA A 60 7.39 13.12 -23.04
CA ALA A 60 8.23 14.31 -22.93
C ALA A 60 8.35 14.82 -21.49
N GLU A 61 7.24 14.88 -20.76
CA GLU A 61 7.19 15.29 -19.35
C GLU A 61 7.97 14.30 -18.48
N LEU A 62 7.68 13.00 -18.60
CA LEU A 62 8.37 11.95 -17.86
C LEU A 62 9.89 11.99 -18.12
N ASN A 63 10.31 12.14 -19.38
CA ASN A 63 11.73 12.24 -19.72
C ASN A 63 12.38 13.48 -19.10
N THR A 64 11.70 14.62 -19.13
CA THR A 64 12.19 15.89 -18.59
C THR A 64 12.36 15.82 -17.07
N ILE A 65 11.34 15.35 -16.37
CA ILE A 65 11.37 15.20 -14.91
C ILE A 65 12.45 14.18 -14.53
N ALA A 66 12.50 13.02 -15.19
CA ALA A 66 13.52 12.01 -14.91
C ALA A 66 14.95 12.53 -15.18
N ASN A 67 15.17 13.38 -16.19
CA ASN A 67 16.46 14.03 -16.44
C ASN A 67 16.85 14.99 -15.30
N GLN A 68 15.90 15.78 -14.78
CA GLN A 68 16.14 16.68 -13.65
C GLN A 68 16.51 15.89 -12.39
N LEU A 69 15.71 14.89 -12.05
CA LEU A 69 15.95 14.02 -10.90
C LEU A 69 17.29 13.26 -11.06
N ALA A 70 17.63 12.79 -12.26
CA ALA A 70 18.89 12.08 -12.52
C ALA A 70 20.12 12.94 -12.22
N ARG A 71 20.07 14.25 -12.52
CA ARG A 71 21.16 15.18 -12.18
C ARG A 71 21.33 15.33 -10.67
N ALA A 72 20.23 15.45 -9.93
CA ALA A 72 20.26 15.53 -8.48
C ALA A 72 20.84 14.24 -7.86
N ILE A 73 20.35 13.08 -8.32
CA ILE A 73 20.85 11.75 -7.89
C ILE A 73 22.34 11.61 -8.19
N LEU A 74 22.78 11.95 -9.41
CA LEU A 74 24.19 11.87 -9.78
C LEU A 74 25.06 12.76 -8.89
N LYS A 75 24.64 14.01 -8.62
CA LYS A 75 25.39 14.92 -7.75
C LYS A 75 25.58 14.33 -6.36
N ILE A 76 24.53 13.72 -5.80
CA ILE A 76 24.60 13.02 -4.51
C ILE A 76 25.57 11.83 -4.58
N ILE A 77 25.46 11.00 -5.62
CA ILE A 77 26.33 9.83 -5.84
C ILE A 77 27.80 10.25 -5.95
N GLN A 78 28.10 11.29 -6.73
CA GLN A 78 29.47 11.78 -6.92
C GLN A 78 30.10 12.26 -5.60
N LEU A 79 29.36 13.00 -4.78
CA LEU A 79 29.83 13.44 -3.46
C LEU A 79 30.16 12.25 -2.54
N LYS A 80 29.45 11.13 -2.67
CA LYS A 80 29.70 9.90 -1.90
C LYS A 80 30.84 9.05 -2.46
N ASN A 81 31.01 9.01 -3.78
CA ASN A 81 32.10 8.25 -4.40
C ASN A 81 33.48 8.88 -4.17
N VAL A 82 33.54 10.19 -3.89
CA VAL A 82 34.80 10.85 -3.47
C VAL A 82 35.24 10.38 -2.07
N SER A 83 34.33 9.86 -1.25
CA SER A 83 34.57 9.48 0.16
C SER A 83 34.67 7.97 0.43
N ASN A 84 34.44 7.10 -0.55
CA ASN A 84 34.39 5.64 -0.36
C ASN A 84 35.43 4.86 -1.19
N GLU A 85 36.02 3.82 -0.61
CA GLU A 85 36.97 2.87 -1.24
C GLU A 85 36.31 1.85 -2.21
N ASN A 86 34.99 1.90 -2.41
CA ASN A 86 34.23 0.91 -3.19
C ASN A 86 34.13 1.23 -4.71
N LYS A 87 35.26 1.47 -5.40
CA LYS A 87 35.26 1.73 -6.86
C LYS A 87 34.82 0.52 -7.72
N ASP A 88 34.84 -0.68 -7.14
CA ASP A 88 34.63 -1.94 -7.87
C ASP A 88 33.17 -2.44 -7.91
N ASN A 89 32.25 -1.84 -7.15
CA ASN A 89 30.81 -2.21 -7.19
C ASN A 89 30.00 -1.29 -8.09
N ASP A 90 28.90 -1.81 -8.66
CA ASP A 90 27.92 -0.98 -9.37
C ASP A 90 27.19 -0.04 -8.39
N PRO A 91 26.95 1.23 -8.75
CA PRO A 91 26.22 2.15 -7.88
C PRO A 91 24.77 1.69 -7.72
N ILE A 92 24.30 1.60 -6.48
CA ILE A 92 22.94 1.16 -6.12
C ILE A 92 22.21 2.31 -5.42
N VAL A 93 20.98 2.60 -5.85
CA VAL A 93 20.04 3.51 -5.19
C VAL A 93 18.84 2.70 -4.70
N ALA A 94 18.57 2.71 -3.40
CA ALA A 94 17.43 2.01 -2.83
C ALA A 94 16.17 2.88 -2.89
N ILE A 95 15.04 2.29 -3.30
CA ILE A 95 13.77 2.97 -3.55
C ILE A 95 12.72 2.43 -2.60
N SER A 96 12.33 3.23 -1.61
CA SER A 96 11.30 2.93 -0.62
C SER A 96 10.08 3.81 -0.87
N MET A 97 9.38 3.54 -1.97
CA MET A 97 8.28 4.36 -2.47
C MET A 97 7.05 3.52 -2.84
N SER A 98 5.88 4.10 -2.67
CA SER A 98 4.59 3.52 -3.01
C SER A 98 4.28 3.69 -4.51
N PRO A 99 3.43 2.83 -5.13
CA PRO A 99 3.04 2.98 -6.53
C PRO A 99 2.42 4.36 -6.81
N SER A 100 3.11 5.15 -7.64
CA SER A 100 2.74 6.52 -8.03
C SER A 100 3.50 6.92 -9.30
N PRO A 101 3.13 8.01 -10.01
CA PRO A 101 3.93 8.55 -11.11
C PRO A 101 5.36 8.90 -10.67
N ALA A 102 5.50 9.50 -9.47
CA ALA A 102 6.78 9.82 -8.84
C ALA A 102 7.72 8.60 -8.74
N LEU A 103 7.18 7.43 -8.38
CA LEU A 103 7.98 6.20 -8.37
C LEU A 103 8.61 5.92 -9.74
N VAL A 104 7.83 5.94 -10.83
CA VAL A 104 8.35 5.63 -12.17
C VAL A 104 9.35 6.69 -12.65
N GLN A 105 9.10 7.97 -12.34
CA GLN A 105 10.05 9.06 -12.59
C GLN A 105 11.40 8.80 -11.92
N VAL A 106 11.39 8.42 -10.64
CA VAL A 106 12.60 8.11 -9.87
C VAL A 106 13.31 6.88 -10.42
N LEU A 107 12.60 5.81 -10.77
CA LEU A 107 13.23 4.61 -11.36
C LEU A 107 13.97 4.93 -12.66
N LEU A 108 13.34 5.72 -13.54
CA LEU A 108 13.97 6.17 -14.79
C LEU A 108 15.15 7.10 -14.50
N ALA A 109 15.03 8.00 -13.53
CA ALA A 109 16.08 8.91 -13.10
C ALA A 109 17.32 8.17 -12.57
N VAL A 110 17.13 7.09 -11.80
CA VAL A 110 18.23 6.24 -11.30
C VAL A 110 18.99 5.59 -12.44
N TRP A 111 18.28 5.03 -13.44
CA TRP A 111 18.92 4.49 -14.64
C TRP A 111 19.69 5.54 -15.44
N LYS A 112 19.11 6.74 -15.60
CA LYS A 112 19.77 7.87 -16.26
C LYS A 112 20.99 8.38 -15.50
N ALA A 113 20.99 8.27 -14.17
CA ALA A 113 22.14 8.55 -13.32
C ALA A 113 23.23 7.46 -13.39
N GLY A 114 23.00 6.38 -14.14
CA GLY A 114 23.94 5.27 -14.31
C GLY A 114 23.99 4.31 -13.13
N ALA A 115 22.92 4.23 -12.34
CA ALA A 115 22.81 3.38 -11.16
C ALA A 115 21.72 2.30 -11.29
N ALA A 116 21.88 1.23 -10.53
CA ALA A 116 20.86 0.21 -10.35
C ALA A 116 19.85 0.66 -9.29
N TYR A 117 18.56 0.48 -9.53
CA TYR A 117 17.58 0.65 -8.46
C TYR A 117 17.41 -0.65 -7.66
N LEU A 118 17.26 -0.52 -6.34
CA LEU A 118 16.94 -1.58 -5.40
C LEU A 118 15.59 -1.26 -4.75
N PRO A 119 14.48 -1.89 -5.16
CA PRO A 119 13.19 -1.61 -4.57
C PRO A 119 13.11 -2.23 -3.16
N LEU A 120 12.60 -1.43 -2.21
CA LEU A 120 12.30 -1.83 -0.85
C LEU A 120 10.79 -1.81 -0.66
N ASP A 121 10.27 -2.82 0.03
CA ASP A 121 8.85 -2.85 0.36
C ASP A 121 8.57 -1.95 1.57
N VAL A 122 7.81 -0.88 1.34
CA VAL A 122 7.41 0.09 2.38
C VAL A 122 6.61 -0.54 3.52
N THR A 123 6.01 -1.71 3.29
CA THR A 123 5.27 -2.48 4.31
C THR A 123 6.10 -3.56 4.98
N ALA A 124 7.37 -3.75 4.60
CA ALA A 124 8.20 -4.77 5.21
C ALA A 124 8.65 -4.36 6.63
N PRO A 125 8.86 -5.33 7.53
CA PRO A 125 9.37 -5.05 8.87
C PRO A 125 10.73 -4.36 8.83
N GLU A 126 10.95 -3.42 9.74
CA GLU A 126 12.15 -2.59 9.81
C GLU A 126 13.45 -3.42 9.80
N GLN A 127 13.48 -4.53 10.56
CA GLN A 127 14.66 -5.38 10.63
C GLN A 127 15.01 -6.06 9.30
N ARG A 128 13.99 -6.42 8.51
CA ARG A 128 14.19 -6.96 7.17
C ARG A 128 14.78 -5.92 6.24
N VAL A 129 14.21 -4.71 6.26
CA VAL A 129 14.71 -3.57 5.46
C VAL A 129 16.15 -3.24 5.84
N ARG A 130 16.45 -3.17 7.15
CA ARG A 130 17.80 -2.95 7.68
C ARG A 130 18.79 -4.00 7.18
N HIS A 131 18.41 -5.28 7.17
CA HIS A 131 19.27 -6.34 6.65
C HIS A 131 19.60 -6.14 5.17
N ILE A 132 18.59 -5.90 4.33
CA ILE A 132 18.74 -5.67 2.90
C ILE A 132 19.66 -4.48 2.63
N VAL A 133 19.39 -3.34 3.28
CA VAL A 133 20.15 -2.10 3.10
C VAL A 133 21.60 -2.26 3.60
N SER A 134 21.81 -2.98 4.70
CA SER A 134 23.17 -3.24 5.24
C SER A 134 24.03 -4.11 4.33
N GLU A 135 23.42 -5.07 3.63
CA GLU A 135 24.12 -5.95 2.69
C GLU A 135 24.35 -5.26 1.34
N ALA A 136 23.29 -4.65 0.78
CA ALA A 136 23.35 -3.98 -0.51
C ALA A 136 24.20 -2.71 -0.49
N ARG A 137 24.32 -2.06 0.67
CA ARG A 137 25.06 -0.81 0.89
C ARG A 137 24.74 0.26 -0.18
N PRO A 138 23.45 0.63 -0.35
CA PRO A 138 23.08 1.62 -1.35
C PRO A 138 23.75 2.97 -1.04
N LEU A 139 24.11 3.70 -2.09
CA LEU A 139 24.70 5.04 -2.01
C LEU A 139 23.68 6.09 -1.54
N LEU A 140 22.41 5.84 -1.84
CA LEU A 140 21.29 6.71 -1.55
C LEU A 140 20.02 5.85 -1.33
N VAL A 141 19.19 6.24 -0.37
CA VAL A 141 17.82 5.74 -0.18
C VAL A 141 16.86 6.88 -0.52
N ILE A 142 15.88 6.63 -1.40
CA ILE A 142 14.83 7.58 -1.76
C ILE A 142 13.49 7.12 -1.15
N THR A 143 12.80 8.01 -0.44
CA THR A 143 11.51 7.75 0.22
C THR A 143 10.38 8.63 -0.32
N ASP A 144 9.12 8.24 -0.13
CA ASP A 144 7.96 9.04 -0.55
C ASP A 144 7.90 10.40 0.18
N THR A 145 8.08 10.40 1.50
CA THR A 145 7.89 11.56 2.38
C THR A 145 9.13 11.81 3.23
N GLU A 146 9.21 13.00 3.84
CA GLU A 146 10.25 13.34 4.84
C GLU A 146 10.12 12.50 6.10
N SER A 147 8.91 12.25 6.59
CA SER A 147 8.68 11.37 7.74
C SER A 147 9.18 9.94 7.53
N ALA A 148 9.13 9.44 6.28
CA ALA A 148 9.68 8.14 5.94
C ALA A 148 11.22 8.10 5.98
N CYS A 149 11.89 9.25 5.94
CA CYS A 149 13.35 9.33 6.09
C CYS A 149 13.82 8.92 7.49
N ASP A 150 12.99 9.14 8.52
CA ASP A 150 13.32 8.84 9.93
C ASP A 150 13.26 7.35 10.27
N ASN A 151 12.92 6.50 9.31
CA ASN A 151 12.89 5.05 9.50
C ASN A 151 14.27 4.55 9.94
N THR A 152 14.33 3.96 11.14
CA THR A 152 15.60 3.58 11.75
C THR A 152 16.29 2.42 11.02
N ALA A 153 15.62 1.74 10.07
CA ALA A 153 16.23 0.80 9.13
C ALA A 153 17.32 1.45 8.26
N TYR A 154 17.22 2.76 8.00
CA TYR A 154 18.13 3.50 7.13
C TYR A 154 19.29 4.18 7.89
N LYS A 155 19.38 3.96 9.21
CA LYS A 155 20.43 4.56 10.05
C LYS A 155 21.82 4.29 9.48
N GLY A 156 22.59 5.37 9.26
CA GLY A 156 23.94 5.30 8.68
C GLY A 156 23.98 5.39 7.15
N HIS A 157 22.82 5.46 6.48
CA HIS A 157 22.72 5.69 5.03
C HIS A 157 22.30 7.12 4.75
N THR A 158 22.55 7.58 3.51
CA THR A 158 22.03 8.85 3.03
C THR A 158 20.60 8.65 2.54
N VAL A 159 19.67 9.39 3.10
CA VAL A 159 18.24 9.28 2.82
C VAL A 159 17.74 10.63 2.34
N VAL A 160 16.94 10.64 1.28
CA VAL A 160 16.34 11.85 0.70
C VAL A 160 14.90 11.54 0.36
N SER A 161 13.97 12.41 0.77
CA SER A 161 12.57 12.29 0.38
C SER A 161 12.37 12.73 -1.07
N PHE A 162 11.33 12.24 -1.73
CA PHE A 162 11.00 12.66 -3.10
C PHE A 162 10.80 14.20 -3.20
N PRO A 163 10.07 14.89 -2.29
CA PRO A 163 9.98 16.35 -2.28
C PRO A 163 11.36 17.04 -2.19
N GLN A 164 12.24 16.56 -1.31
CA GLN A 164 13.59 17.09 -1.18
C GLN A 164 14.40 16.87 -2.46
N LEU A 165 14.26 15.69 -3.10
CA LEU A 165 14.92 15.39 -4.37
C LEU A 165 14.43 16.32 -5.49
N GLN A 166 13.13 16.63 -5.52
CA GLN A 166 12.55 17.60 -6.47
C GLN A 166 13.13 19.00 -6.26
N LEU A 167 13.25 19.48 -5.01
CA LEU A 167 13.90 20.75 -4.70
C LEU A 167 15.35 20.80 -5.18
N LEU A 168 16.12 19.73 -4.94
CA LEU A 168 17.50 19.59 -5.41
C LEU A 168 17.64 19.51 -6.93
N SER A 169 16.55 19.17 -7.63
CA SER A 169 16.53 19.03 -9.09
C SER A 169 16.21 20.34 -9.83
N GLN A 170 15.79 21.38 -9.11
CA GLN A 170 15.52 22.69 -9.68
C GLN A 170 16.82 23.37 -10.15
N PRO A 171 16.82 24.02 -11.33
CA PRO A 171 18.00 24.73 -11.81
C PRO A 171 18.30 25.93 -10.91
N LEU A 172 19.55 26.07 -10.47
CA LEU A 172 20.02 27.29 -9.82
C LEU A 172 20.08 28.41 -10.87
N SER A 173 19.70 29.63 -10.48
CA SER A 173 19.74 30.79 -11.37
C SER A 173 21.16 30.99 -11.94
N GLY A 174 21.33 30.77 -13.25
CA GLY A 174 22.62 30.89 -13.95
C GLY A 174 23.10 29.63 -14.69
N ASP A 175 22.49 28.47 -14.46
CA ASP A 175 22.87 27.23 -15.14
C ASP A 175 22.21 27.12 -16.52
N ASN A 176 22.85 27.68 -17.55
CA ASN A 176 22.54 27.40 -18.96
C ASN A 176 23.10 26.02 -19.37
N VAL A 177 22.63 24.94 -18.75
CA VAL A 177 23.05 23.58 -19.12
C VAL A 177 22.02 22.98 -20.05
N THR A 178 22.38 22.91 -21.33
CA THR A 178 21.63 22.24 -22.40
C THR A 178 21.35 20.77 -22.06
N ASN A 179 20.18 20.29 -22.51
CA ASN A 179 19.60 18.95 -22.31
C ASN A 179 20.46 17.74 -22.82
N GLU A 180 21.72 17.93 -23.17
CA GLU A 180 22.45 17.00 -24.05
C GLU A 180 23.82 16.50 -23.53
N ALA A 181 24.35 17.06 -22.44
CA ALA A 181 25.56 16.52 -21.82
C ALA A 181 25.23 15.26 -21.01
N THR A 182 25.00 14.18 -21.75
CA THR A 182 25.04 12.78 -21.33
C THR A 182 25.79 12.60 -20.01
N LEU A 183 25.05 12.20 -18.98
CA LEU A 183 25.59 11.45 -17.86
C LEU A 183 26.24 10.21 -18.49
N GLN A 184 27.52 10.30 -18.86
CA GLN A 184 28.28 9.18 -19.41
C GLN A 184 28.37 8.17 -18.27
N ALA A 185 27.36 7.31 -18.15
CA ALA A 185 27.51 6.03 -17.51
C ALA A 185 28.78 5.43 -18.12
N ASN A 186 29.79 5.18 -17.28
CA ASN A 186 31.10 4.71 -17.71
C ASN A 186 30.91 3.63 -18.77
N SER A 187 31.24 3.96 -20.02
CA SER A 187 31.19 3.05 -21.17
C SER A 187 32.36 2.05 -21.12
N ASN A 188 32.75 1.63 -19.92
CA ASN A 188 33.62 0.49 -19.76
C ASN A 188 32.73 -0.73 -20.02
N ASP A 189 32.84 -1.28 -21.23
CA ASP A 189 32.21 -2.54 -21.65
C ASP A 189 32.54 -3.72 -20.70
N ASP A 190 33.51 -3.56 -19.79
CA ASP A 190 33.91 -4.54 -18.78
C ASP A 190 32.95 -4.61 -17.56
N LYS A 191 32.08 -3.61 -17.31
CA LYS A 191 31.11 -3.66 -16.20
C LYS A 191 29.79 -4.29 -16.67
N ALA A 192 29.20 -5.13 -15.83
CA ALA A 192 27.97 -5.85 -16.14
C ALA A 192 26.73 -4.96 -16.36
N ASN A 193 26.82 -3.63 -16.17
CA ASN A 193 25.75 -2.66 -16.38
C ASN A 193 24.44 -3.07 -15.68
N ILE A 194 24.52 -3.24 -14.37
CA ILE A 194 23.39 -3.64 -13.53
C ILE A 194 22.34 -2.53 -13.53
N GLY A 195 21.11 -2.86 -13.93
CA GLY A 195 19.97 -1.95 -13.91
C GLY A 195 19.09 -2.12 -12.68
N ILE A 196 19.01 -3.33 -12.13
CA ILE A 196 18.14 -3.65 -10.99
C ILE A 196 18.86 -4.61 -10.03
N VAL A 197 18.66 -4.41 -8.74
CA VAL A 197 18.93 -5.43 -7.71
C VAL A 197 17.63 -5.85 -7.05
N LEU A 198 17.25 -7.13 -7.15
CA LEU A 198 16.02 -7.66 -6.54
C LEU A 198 16.34 -8.68 -5.45
N TYR A 199 15.75 -8.51 -4.27
CA TYR A 199 15.95 -9.42 -3.15
C TYR A 199 14.93 -10.56 -3.12
N THR A 200 15.40 -11.80 -3.00
CA THR A 200 14.57 -13.01 -2.86
C THR A 200 14.66 -13.60 -1.46
N SER A 201 13.69 -14.42 -1.04
CA SER A 201 13.78 -15.32 0.11
C SER A 201 14.79 -16.43 -0.22
N GLY A 202 16.03 -16.29 0.25
CA GLY A 202 17.09 -17.22 -0.11
C GLY A 202 16.89 -18.62 0.48
N SER A 203 17.41 -19.65 -0.20
CA SER A 203 17.39 -21.08 0.20
C SER A 203 17.93 -21.39 1.61
N THR A 204 18.58 -20.43 2.25
CA THR A 204 19.23 -20.52 3.57
C THR A 204 18.47 -19.73 4.64
N GLY A 205 17.29 -19.20 4.31
CA GLY A 205 16.52 -18.32 5.17
C GLY A 205 17.03 -16.87 5.27
N ILE A 206 18.04 -16.51 4.49
CA ILE A 206 18.59 -15.14 4.44
C ILE A 206 18.24 -14.53 3.08
N PRO A 207 17.67 -13.31 3.02
CA PRO A 207 17.41 -12.64 1.75
C PRO A 207 18.66 -12.51 0.87
N LYS A 208 18.52 -12.70 -0.44
CA LYS A 208 19.63 -12.66 -1.41
C LYS A 208 19.35 -11.64 -2.50
N GLY A 209 20.22 -10.66 -2.65
CA GLY A 209 20.11 -9.65 -3.71
C GLY A 209 20.59 -10.19 -5.06
N VAL A 210 19.71 -10.36 -6.04
CA VAL A 210 20.04 -10.77 -7.41
C VAL A 210 20.39 -9.54 -8.24
N ARG A 211 21.56 -9.53 -8.88
CA ARG A 211 22.05 -8.43 -9.74
C ARG A 211 21.62 -8.67 -11.19
N LEU A 212 20.79 -7.78 -11.72
CA LEU A 212 20.17 -7.90 -13.04
C LEU A 212 20.72 -6.84 -14.02
N PRO A 213 21.56 -7.24 -14.99
CA PRO A 213 22.00 -6.39 -16.10
C PRO A 213 20.84 -5.85 -16.94
N HIS A 214 21.01 -4.64 -17.50
CA HIS A 214 20.08 -4.09 -18.50
C HIS A 214 19.86 -5.04 -19.69
N ALA A 215 20.91 -5.68 -20.19
CA ALA A 215 20.84 -6.60 -21.33
C ALA A 215 19.95 -7.82 -21.05
N VAL A 216 19.97 -8.34 -19.82
CA VAL A 216 19.16 -9.48 -19.40
C VAL A 216 17.68 -9.10 -19.34
N ILE A 217 17.37 -7.90 -18.81
CA ILE A 217 16.02 -7.34 -18.80
C ILE A 217 15.52 -7.14 -20.24
N LEU A 218 16.36 -6.56 -21.11
CA LEU A 218 16.03 -6.32 -22.51
C LEU A 218 15.74 -7.62 -23.27
N ASN A 219 16.50 -8.70 -23.02
CA ASN A 219 16.24 -10.00 -23.65
C ASN A 219 14.82 -10.51 -23.36
N ARG A 220 14.38 -10.45 -22.10
CA ARG A 220 13.01 -10.84 -21.72
C ARG A 220 11.96 -9.96 -22.41
N LEU A 221 12.12 -8.64 -22.37
CA LEU A 221 11.16 -7.72 -22.99
C LEU A 221 11.08 -7.92 -24.51
N ALA A 222 12.22 -8.06 -25.19
CA ALA A 222 12.29 -8.27 -26.63
C ALA A 222 11.62 -9.58 -27.05
N TRP A 223 11.84 -10.66 -26.30
CA TRP A 223 11.11 -11.92 -26.49
C TRP A 223 9.61 -11.73 -26.32
N GLN A 224 9.16 -11.06 -25.25
CA GLN A 224 7.74 -10.81 -25.00
C GLN A 224 7.09 -9.97 -26.13
N TRP A 225 7.77 -8.93 -26.62
CA TRP A 225 7.28 -8.11 -27.73
C TRP A 225 7.18 -8.87 -29.05
N THR A 226 8.06 -9.85 -29.27
CA THR A 226 8.07 -10.67 -30.49
C THR A 226 7.02 -11.77 -30.42
N THR A 227 6.91 -12.46 -29.28
CA THR A 227 6.00 -13.59 -29.08
C THR A 227 4.56 -13.14 -28.85
N PHE A 228 4.38 -12.03 -28.13
CA PHE A 228 3.09 -11.46 -27.76
C PHE A 228 3.00 -9.98 -28.18
N PRO A 229 3.03 -9.70 -29.49
CA PRO A 229 3.07 -8.33 -30.00
C PRO A 229 1.87 -7.53 -29.55
N TYR A 230 2.11 -6.29 -29.16
CA TYR A 230 1.06 -5.34 -28.84
C TYR A 230 0.12 -5.12 -30.03
N SER A 231 -1.18 -5.23 -29.78
CA SER A 231 -2.19 -4.98 -30.80
C SER A 231 -2.21 -3.50 -31.21
N PRO A 232 -2.72 -3.14 -32.40
CA PRO A 232 -2.87 -1.74 -32.79
C PRO A 232 -3.83 -0.94 -31.89
N THR A 233 -4.68 -1.58 -31.10
CA THR A 233 -5.56 -0.91 -30.12
C THR A 233 -4.97 -0.91 -28.72
N GLU A 234 -4.00 -1.77 -28.46
CA GLU A 234 -3.37 -1.89 -27.16
C GLU A 234 -2.46 -0.67 -26.91
N ARG A 235 -2.82 0.13 -25.92
CA ARG A 235 -2.12 1.36 -25.55
C ARG A 235 -1.73 1.45 -24.09
N VAL A 236 -2.34 0.66 -23.21
CA VAL A 236 -2.16 0.79 -21.76
C VAL A 236 -1.84 -0.58 -21.17
N GLY A 237 -0.65 -0.71 -20.58
CA GLY A 237 -0.30 -1.81 -19.67
C GLY A 237 -0.71 -1.47 -18.23
N ALA A 238 -0.83 -2.47 -17.36
CA ALA A 238 -1.17 -2.27 -15.95
C ALA A 238 0.00 -2.65 -15.04
N PHE A 239 0.52 -1.69 -14.27
CA PHE A 239 1.48 -1.89 -13.19
C PHE A 239 0.75 -1.99 -11.86
N LYS A 240 0.66 -3.20 -11.34
CA LYS A 240 -0.03 -3.55 -10.09
C LYS A 240 0.80 -4.46 -9.19
N THR A 241 1.77 -5.17 -9.76
CA THR A 241 2.64 -6.08 -9.02
C THR A 241 3.59 -5.28 -8.14
N SER A 242 3.85 -5.74 -6.92
CA SER A 242 4.83 -5.08 -6.05
C SER A 242 6.19 -4.96 -6.74
N LEU A 243 6.83 -3.79 -6.64
CA LEU A 243 8.10 -3.50 -7.31
C LEU A 243 9.26 -4.41 -6.86
N THR A 244 9.12 -5.05 -5.70
CA THR A 244 10.06 -6.06 -5.20
C THR A 244 10.04 -7.38 -5.96
N PHE A 245 9.10 -7.56 -6.90
CA PHE A 245 9.00 -8.74 -7.76
C PHE A 245 9.40 -8.45 -9.20
N VAL A 246 10.00 -9.44 -9.85
CA VAL A 246 10.53 -9.33 -11.21
C VAL A 246 9.45 -9.08 -12.29
N ASP A 247 8.19 -9.41 -12.02
CA ASP A 247 7.07 -9.20 -12.96
C ASP A 247 6.66 -7.73 -13.07
N ALA A 248 6.89 -6.92 -12.02
CA ALA A 248 6.71 -5.47 -12.08
C ALA A 248 7.56 -4.83 -13.20
N VAL A 249 8.73 -5.43 -13.51
CA VAL A 249 9.62 -4.93 -14.56
C VAL A 249 8.94 -5.02 -15.93
N SER A 250 8.27 -6.13 -16.25
CA SER A 250 7.52 -6.25 -17.51
C SER A 250 6.26 -5.39 -17.54
N GLU A 251 5.60 -5.19 -16.40
CA GLU A 251 4.40 -4.34 -16.30
C GLU A 251 4.71 -2.85 -16.54
N ILE A 252 5.84 -2.34 -16.03
CA ILE A 252 6.27 -0.95 -16.21
C ILE A 252 6.97 -0.77 -17.56
N TRP A 253 8.06 -1.52 -17.79
CA TRP A 253 8.98 -1.23 -18.88
C TRP A 253 8.58 -1.88 -20.20
N GLY A 254 7.77 -2.94 -20.16
CA GLY A 254 7.22 -3.58 -21.35
C GLY A 254 6.49 -2.58 -22.26
N PRO A 255 5.44 -1.88 -21.80
CA PRO A 255 4.74 -0.89 -22.61
C PRO A 255 5.60 0.36 -22.92
N LEU A 256 6.34 0.89 -21.92
CA LEU A 256 7.12 2.14 -22.06
C LEU A 256 8.29 2.06 -23.06
N LEU A 257 8.92 0.88 -23.17
CA LEU A 257 10.08 0.70 -24.04
C LEU A 257 9.71 0.09 -25.40
N SER A 258 8.48 -0.41 -25.55
CA SER A 258 8.03 -1.01 -26.81
C SER A 258 8.01 0.00 -27.95
N SER A 259 8.17 -0.49 -29.18
CA SER A 259 8.02 0.34 -30.38
C SER A 259 6.59 0.79 -30.68
N ARG A 260 5.62 0.48 -29.79
CA ARG A 260 4.23 0.98 -29.88
C ARG A 260 4.01 2.24 -29.06
N TYR A 261 4.98 2.64 -28.23
CA TYR A 261 4.91 3.86 -27.42
C TYR A 261 3.64 3.88 -26.54
N GLY A 262 3.35 2.75 -25.88
CA GLY A 262 2.21 2.62 -24.97
C GLY A 262 2.47 3.30 -23.62
N GLY A 263 1.42 3.50 -22.84
CA GLY A 263 1.47 3.98 -21.47
C GLY A 263 1.30 2.88 -20.43
N VAL A 264 1.53 3.24 -19.17
CA VAL A 264 1.34 2.39 -17.99
C VAL A 264 0.29 3.01 -17.10
N LEU A 265 -0.75 2.25 -16.81
CA LEU A 265 -1.67 2.47 -15.71
C LEU A 265 -1.03 1.99 -14.42
N ILE A 266 -0.77 2.91 -13.50
CA ILE A 266 -0.25 2.63 -12.17
C ILE A 266 -1.43 2.34 -11.25
N VAL A 267 -1.51 1.11 -10.75
CA VAL A 267 -2.62 0.64 -9.91
C VAL A 267 -2.19 0.66 -8.44
N PRO A 268 -2.88 1.41 -7.57
CA PRO A 268 -2.57 1.42 -6.15
C PRO A 268 -2.65 0.03 -5.49
N ARG A 269 -1.90 -0.17 -4.40
CA ARG A 269 -1.90 -1.45 -3.67
C ARG A 269 -3.28 -1.83 -3.14
N GLU A 270 -4.04 -0.85 -2.65
CA GLU A 270 -5.38 -1.11 -2.09
C GLU A 270 -6.39 -1.52 -3.17
N VAL A 271 -6.26 -0.98 -4.38
CA VAL A 271 -7.03 -1.44 -5.55
C VAL A 271 -6.63 -2.87 -5.92
N THR A 272 -5.33 -3.17 -5.94
CA THR A 272 -4.82 -4.51 -6.30
C THR A 272 -5.30 -5.61 -5.34
N LYS A 273 -5.45 -5.29 -4.05
CA LYS A 273 -5.95 -6.23 -3.02
C LYS A 273 -7.46 -6.48 -3.11
N ASN A 274 -8.19 -5.65 -3.85
CA ASN A 274 -9.63 -5.77 -4.02
C ASN A 274 -9.96 -6.23 -5.45
N PRO A 275 -10.32 -7.51 -5.67
CA PRO A 275 -10.60 -8.04 -7.00
C PRO A 275 -11.67 -7.23 -7.75
N GLU A 276 -12.69 -6.71 -7.07
CA GLU A 276 -13.74 -5.90 -7.68
C GLU A 276 -13.17 -4.60 -8.25
N LEU A 277 -12.44 -3.83 -7.42
CA LEU A 277 -11.88 -2.55 -7.84
C LEU A 277 -10.84 -2.76 -8.94
N LEU A 278 -10.00 -3.79 -8.82
CA LEU A 278 -9.04 -4.15 -9.85
C LEU A 278 -9.74 -4.45 -11.18
N ILE A 279 -10.79 -5.28 -11.19
CA ILE A 279 -11.55 -5.61 -12.41
C ILE A 279 -12.15 -4.35 -13.04
N LYS A 280 -12.79 -3.49 -12.24
CA LYS A 280 -13.38 -2.23 -12.70
C LYS A 280 -12.35 -1.30 -13.33
N VAL A 281 -11.18 -1.15 -12.70
CA VAL A 281 -10.09 -0.31 -13.20
C VAL A 281 -9.50 -0.88 -14.50
N LEU A 282 -9.24 -2.19 -14.56
CA LEU A 282 -8.73 -2.84 -15.78
C LEU A 282 -9.70 -2.70 -16.96
N ASP A 283 -11.01 -2.83 -16.71
CA ASP A 283 -12.04 -2.66 -17.75
C ASP A 283 -12.16 -1.20 -18.22
N LYS A 284 -12.19 -0.25 -17.27
CA LYS A 284 -12.26 1.19 -17.54
C LYS A 284 -11.15 1.65 -18.48
N TYR A 285 -9.92 1.22 -18.22
CA TYR A 285 -8.74 1.57 -19.03
C TYR A 285 -8.51 0.63 -20.20
N LYS A 286 -9.43 -0.32 -20.45
CA LYS A 286 -9.40 -1.26 -21.58
C LYS A 286 -8.07 -2.00 -21.69
N VAL A 287 -7.54 -2.43 -20.55
CA VAL A 287 -6.27 -3.15 -20.50
C VAL A 287 -6.40 -4.44 -21.31
N GLU A 288 -5.47 -4.71 -22.23
CA GLU A 288 -5.52 -5.90 -23.10
C GLU A 288 -4.62 -7.06 -22.62
N ARG A 289 -3.65 -6.78 -21.74
CA ARG A 289 -2.80 -7.80 -21.12
C ARG A 289 -2.69 -7.65 -19.62
N LEU A 290 -2.73 -8.78 -18.92
CA LEU A 290 -2.58 -8.84 -17.47
C LEU A 290 -1.60 -9.94 -17.09
N VAL A 291 -0.55 -9.56 -16.36
CA VAL A 291 0.30 -10.50 -15.63
C VAL A 291 -0.30 -10.71 -14.25
N LEU A 292 -0.44 -11.94 -13.79
CA LEU A 292 -1.03 -12.24 -12.48
C LEU A 292 -0.57 -13.60 -11.98
N VAL A 293 -0.82 -13.87 -10.71
CA VAL A 293 -0.59 -15.19 -10.12
C VAL A 293 -1.90 -16.00 -10.16
N PRO A 294 -1.85 -17.34 -10.26
CA PRO A 294 -3.04 -18.20 -10.23
C PRO A 294 -4.01 -17.88 -9.08
N SER A 295 -3.53 -17.55 -7.88
CA SER A 295 -4.39 -17.15 -6.76
C SER A 295 -5.20 -15.88 -7.05
N LEU A 296 -4.61 -14.87 -7.70
CA LEU A 296 -5.31 -13.65 -8.09
C LEU A 296 -6.31 -13.93 -9.24
N LEU A 297 -5.94 -14.79 -10.19
CA LEU A 297 -6.85 -15.20 -11.27
C LEU A 297 -8.11 -15.86 -10.70
N ARG A 298 -7.93 -16.80 -9.77
CA ARG A 298 -9.05 -17.40 -9.05
C ARG A 298 -9.87 -16.34 -8.34
N SER A 299 -9.19 -15.38 -7.71
CA SER A 299 -9.85 -14.33 -6.95
C SER A 299 -10.83 -13.54 -7.81
N MET A 300 -10.36 -13.17 -9.01
CA MET A 300 -11.13 -12.46 -10.02
C MET A 300 -12.26 -13.31 -10.60
N LEU A 301 -12.00 -14.57 -10.98
CA LEU A 301 -13.02 -15.47 -11.55
C LEU A 301 -14.18 -15.73 -10.57
N MET A 302 -13.88 -15.89 -9.29
CA MET A 302 -14.91 -16.05 -8.27
C MET A 302 -15.80 -14.79 -8.15
N PHE A 303 -15.20 -13.59 -8.14
CA PHE A 303 -15.96 -12.34 -8.14
C PHE A 303 -16.88 -12.23 -9.37
N LEU A 304 -16.35 -12.53 -10.56
CA LEU A 304 -17.14 -12.51 -11.80
C LEU A 304 -18.30 -13.52 -11.75
N LYS A 305 -18.05 -14.73 -11.23
CA LYS A 305 -19.08 -15.77 -11.07
C LYS A 305 -20.20 -15.36 -10.11
N MET A 306 -19.87 -14.72 -9.00
CA MET A 306 -20.87 -14.28 -8.01
C MET A 306 -21.81 -13.20 -8.56
N ASN A 307 -21.33 -12.39 -9.50
CA ASN A 307 -22.12 -11.32 -10.13
C ASN A 307 -22.77 -11.75 -11.47
N ASN A 308 -22.75 -13.04 -11.82
CA ASN A 308 -23.29 -13.58 -13.10
C ASN A 308 -24.80 -13.36 -13.33
N ASN A 309 -25.54 -12.83 -12.36
CA ASN A 309 -26.97 -12.53 -12.48
C ASN A 309 -27.26 -11.20 -13.22
N SER A 310 -26.23 -10.42 -13.58
CA SER A 310 -26.37 -9.24 -14.44
C SER A 310 -25.70 -9.49 -15.81
N ASP A 311 -26.31 -8.98 -16.88
CA ASP A 311 -25.70 -8.99 -18.22
C ASP A 311 -24.38 -8.20 -18.26
N GLU A 312 -24.15 -7.29 -17.30
CA GLU A 312 -22.92 -6.50 -17.16
C GLU A 312 -21.69 -7.35 -16.82
N SER A 313 -21.81 -8.39 -15.98
CA SER A 313 -20.66 -9.19 -15.54
C SER A 313 -20.04 -10.02 -16.66
N LYS A 314 -20.82 -10.39 -17.68
CA LYS A 314 -20.34 -11.11 -18.88
C LYS A 314 -19.55 -10.22 -19.84
N VAL A 315 -19.54 -8.91 -19.58
CA VAL A 315 -19.06 -7.89 -20.50
C VAL A 315 -17.79 -7.19 -19.96
N LEU A 316 -17.52 -7.31 -18.65
CA LEU A 316 -16.30 -6.86 -18.01
C LEU A 316 -15.08 -7.62 -18.56
N LEU A 317 -13.95 -6.92 -18.65
CA LEU A 317 -12.67 -7.46 -19.10
C LEU A 317 -12.68 -8.01 -20.54
N ARG A 318 -13.68 -7.66 -21.37
CA ARG A 318 -13.74 -8.07 -22.78
C ARG A 318 -12.54 -7.60 -23.61
N HIS A 319 -11.82 -6.59 -23.11
CA HIS A 319 -10.60 -6.08 -23.71
C HIS A 319 -9.38 -6.93 -23.36
N LEU A 320 -9.38 -7.70 -22.27
CA LEU A 320 -8.26 -8.56 -21.88
C LEU A 320 -8.15 -9.78 -22.80
N ARG A 321 -7.06 -9.81 -23.58
CA ARG A 321 -6.76 -10.85 -24.57
C ARG A 321 -5.65 -11.77 -24.11
N LEU A 322 -4.68 -11.24 -23.37
CA LEU A 322 -3.52 -11.98 -22.91
C LEU A 322 -3.49 -12.02 -21.38
N TRP A 323 -3.65 -13.21 -20.84
CA TRP A 323 -3.57 -13.49 -19.41
C TRP A 323 -2.29 -14.28 -19.15
N VAL A 324 -1.37 -13.71 -18.40
CA VAL A 324 -0.08 -14.36 -18.09
C VAL A 324 -0.08 -14.77 -16.63
N CYS A 325 -0.21 -16.07 -16.38
CA CYS A 325 0.02 -16.65 -15.06
C CYS A 325 1.51 -16.94 -14.88
N SER A 326 2.11 -16.39 -13.83
CA SER A 326 3.48 -16.73 -13.39
C SER A 326 3.52 -16.85 -11.86
N GLY A 327 4.66 -17.26 -11.31
CA GLY A 327 4.89 -17.24 -9.86
C GLY A 327 4.25 -18.37 -9.05
N GLU A 328 3.21 -19.07 -9.51
CA GLU A 328 2.63 -20.27 -8.84
C GLU A 328 2.38 -21.41 -9.84
N THR A 329 2.11 -22.61 -9.32
CA THR A 329 1.63 -23.71 -10.15
C THR A 329 0.21 -23.40 -10.63
N LEU A 330 0.01 -23.39 -11.95
CA LEU A 330 -1.29 -23.21 -12.56
C LEU A 330 -2.02 -24.56 -12.65
N SER A 331 -3.20 -24.66 -12.02
CA SER A 331 -3.98 -25.92 -12.01
C SER A 331 -4.88 -26.06 -13.24
N ARG A 332 -5.11 -27.30 -13.65
CA ARG A 332 -6.02 -27.60 -14.78
C ARG A 332 -7.44 -27.10 -14.51
N THR A 333 -7.92 -27.29 -13.28
CA THR A 333 -9.25 -26.83 -12.86
C THR A 333 -9.40 -25.32 -13.07
N LEU A 334 -8.41 -24.53 -12.65
CA LEU A 334 -8.47 -23.08 -12.79
C LEU A 334 -8.44 -22.65 -14.26
N CYS A 335 -7.65 -23.31 -15.11
CA CYS A 335 -7.66 -23.05 -16.55
C CYS A 335 -9.02 -23.38 -17.20
N LEU A 336 -9.63 -24.50 -16.83
CA LEU A 336 -10.95 -24.87 -17.35
C LEU A 336 -12.02 -23.87 -16.91
N GLU A 337 -11.98 -23.42 -15.65
CA GLU A 337 -12.88 -22.37 -15.15
C GLU A 337 -12.68 -21.04 -15.88
N PHE A 338 -11.43 -20.70 -16.18
CA PHE A 338 -11.09 -19.51 -16.97
C PHE A 338 -11.73 -19.57 -18.35
N PHE A 339 -11.52 -20.65 -19.10
CA PHE A 339 -12.12 -20.79 -20.43
C PHE A 339 -13.64 -20.92 -20.35
N GLN A 340 -14.21 -21.59 -19.35
CA GLN A 340 -15.67 -21.60 -19.17
C GLN A 340 -16.28 -20.19 -19.05
N HIS A 341 -15.55 -19.23 -18.46
CA HIS A 341 -16.02 -17.86 -18.31
C HIS A 341 -15.74 -16.97 -19.52
N PHE A 342 -14.54 -17.08 -20.11
CA PHE A 342 -14.07 -16.16 -21.15
C PHE A 342 -14.06 -16.75 -22.58
N GLU A 343 -14.34 -18.03 -22.77
CA GLU A 343 -14.42 -18.67 -24.09
C GLU A 343 -15.73 -18.26 -24.79
N GLY A 344 -15.66 -17.27 -25.68
CA GLY A 344 -16.81 -16.77 -26.43
C GLY A 344 -16.55 -15.42 -27.13
N PRO A 345 -17.49 -14.92 -27.95
CA PRO A 345 -17.38 -13.61 -28.60
C PRO A 345 -17.45 -12.45 -27.59
N PRO A 346 -16.82 -11.29 -27.87
CA PRO A 346 -16.24 -10.92 -29.17
C PRO A 346 -14.74 -11.21 -29.36
N VAL A 347 -13.95 -11.55 -28.32
CA VAL A 347 -12.50 -11.76 -28.45
C VAL A 347 -12.04 -12.99 -27.66
N ALA A 348 -11.40 -13.94 -28.37
CA ALA A 348 -10.88 -15.15 -27.74
C ALA A 348 -9.66 -14.84 -26.84
N PRO A 349 -9.65 -15.27 -25.57
CA PRO A 349 -8.53 -15.06 -24.67
C PRO A 349 -7.39 -16.05 -24.94
N THR A 350 -6.16 -15.65 -24.60
CA THR A 350 -5.00 -16.53 -24.47
C THR A 350 -4.56 -16.54 -23.02
N LEU A 351 -4.55 -17.72 -22.41
CA LEU A 351 -4.01 -17.95 -21.07
C LEU A 351 -2.63 -18.57 -21.19
N CYS A 352 -1.62 -17.92 -20.61
CA CYS A 352 -0.24 -18.39 -20.62
C CYS A 352 0.18 -18.85 -19.23
N ASN A 353 0.93 -19.94 -19.17
CA ASN A 353 1.66 -20.37 -17.98
C ASN A 353 3.14 -20.09 -18.20
N PHE A 354 3.69 -19.09 -17.50
CA PHE A 354 5.10 -18.74 -17.56
C PHE A 354 5.85 -19.32 -16.36
N TYR A 355 7.11 -19.66 -16.56
CA TYR A 355 7.97 -20.24 -15.52
C TYR A 355 9.35 -19.63 -15.54
N GLY A 356 9.86 -19.33 -14.34
CA GLY A 356 11.25 -19.06 -14.06
C GLY A 356 11.46 -18.48 -12.67
N SER A 357 12.54 -17.72 -12.48
CA SER A 357 12.93 -17.12 -11.20
C SER A 357 13.63 -15.78 -11.40
N THR A 358 13.84 -15.05 -10.31
CA THR A 358 14.54 -13.75 -10.34
C THR A 358 15.95 -13.88 -10.93
N GLU A 359 16.68 -14.97 -10.63
CA GLU A 359 18.05 -15.24 -11.11
C GLU A 359 18.16 -15.43 -12.62
N VAL A 360 17.02 -15.64 -13.28
CA VAL A 360 16.92 -15.76 -14.73
C VAL A 360 16.05 -14.65 -15.34
N MET A 361 15.91 -13.53 -14.61
CA MET A 361 15.14 -12.34 -14.98
C MET A 361 13.64 -12.60 -15.21
N GLY A 362 13.05 -13.49 -14.43
CA GLY A 362 11.64 -13.84 -14.54
C GLY A 362 11.48 -15.11 -15.36
N ASP A 363 10.78 -15.02 -16.49
CA ASP A 363 10.32 -16.20 -17.23
C ASP A 363 11.38 -16.69 -18.22
N VAL A 364 11.62 -18.00 -18.23
CA VAL A 364 12.55 -18.71 -19.14
C VAL A 364 11.86 -19.76 -19.99
N THR A 365 10.67 -20.19 -19.58
CA THR A 365 9.78 -21.01 -20.40
C THR A 365 8.34 -20.55 -20.33
N TYR A 366 7.56 -20.90 -21.33
CA TYR A 366 6.15 -20.56 -21.41
C TYR A 366 5.29 -21.59 -22.14
N TYR A 367 4.03 -21.74 -21.72
CA TYR A 367 3.02 -22.54 -22.39
C TYR A 367 1.76 -21.72 -22.67
N GLU A 368 1.33 -21.67 -23.93
CA GLU A 368 0.13 -20.95 -24.37
C GLU A 368 -1.09 -21.88 -24.45
N MET A 369 -2.23 -21.42 -23.95
CA MET A 369 -3.53 -22.07 -24.10
C MET A 369 -4.53 -21.07 -24.69
N LYS A 370 -5.28 -21.49 -25.70
CA LYS A 370 -6.26 -20.65 -26.40
C LYS A 370 -7.69 -21.17 -26.25
N CYS A 371 -7.86 -22.40 -25.80
CA CYS A 371 -9.15 -23.01 -25.56
C CYS A 371 -9.08 -24.11 -24.49
N ALA A 372 -10.24 -24.59 -24.03
CA ALA A 372 -10.32 -25.68 -23.06
C ALA A 372 -9.66 -26.99 -23.54
N LYS A 373 -9.56 -27.23 -24.86
CA LYS A 373 -8.88 -28.41 -25.41
C LYS A 373 -7.37 -28.39 -25.17
N ASP A 374 -6.75 -27.21 -25.18
CA ASP A 374 -5.30 -27.07 -24.95
C ASP A 374 -4.91 -27.43 -23.50
N VAL A 375 -5.84 -27.23 -22.56
CA VAL A 375 -5.73 -27.58 -21.13
C VAL A 375 -5.74 -29.10 -20.89
N GLN A 376 -6.37 -29.85 -21.80
CA GLN A 376 -6.60 -31.29 -21.66
C GLN A 376 -5.52 -32.14 -22.34
N ARG A 377 -4.58 -31.52 -23.05
CA ARG A 377 -3.54 -32.21 -23.81
C ARG A 377 -2.54 -32.98 -22.93
N TYR A 378 -2.30 -32.50 -21.72
CA TYR A 378 -1.36 -33.09 -20.76
C TYR A 378 -2.02 -33.31 -19.40
N GLU A 379 -1.45 -34.23 -18.62
CA GLU A 379 -1.95 -34.55 -17.27
C GLU A 379 -1.89 -33.35 -16.32
N LYS A 380 -0.82 -32.55 -16.42
CA LYS A 380 -0.58 -31.29 -15.71
C LYS A 380 -0.42 -30.14 -16.71
N ILE A 381 -0.65 -28.90 -16.29
CA ILE A 381 -0.34 -27.74 -17.13
C ILE A 381 1.19 -27.65 -17.34
N PRO A 382 1.68 -27.71 -18.59
CA PRO A 382 3.11 -27.59 -18.85
C PRO A 382 3.66 -26.21 -18.48
N ILE A 383 4.97 -26.17 -18.24
CA ILE A 383 5.74 -24.91 -18.22
C ILE A 383 6.37 -24.59 -19.59
N GLY A 384 6.28 -25.52 -20.54
CA GLY A 384 6.25 -25.22 -21.97
C GLY A 384 7.61 -25.16 -22.65
N LYS A 385 7.78 -24.22 -23.57
CA LYS A 385 8.97 -24.08 -24.43
C LYS A 385 9.90 -23.00 -23.89
N ALA A 386 11.18 -23.11 -24.19
CA ALA A 386 12.16 -22.08 -23.87
C ALA A 386 11.87 -20.76 -24.61
N ILE A 387 12.11 -19.63 -23.94
CA ILE A 387 12.05 -18.29 -24.56
C ILE A 387 13.26 -18.04 -25.46
N ASP A 388 13.25 -16.96 -26.24
CA ASP A 388 14.37 -16.61 -27.11
C ASP A 388 15.68 -16.45 -26.33
N ASN A 389 16.79 -16.84 -26.98
CA ASN A 389 18.15 -16.79 -26.45
C ASN A 389 18.34 -17.52 -25.11
N THR A 390 17.51 -18.51 -24.82
CA THR A 390 17.55 -19.32 -23.60
C THR A 390 17.59 -20.80 -23.93
N HIS A 391 18.45 -21.56 -23.26
CA HIS A 391 18.49 -23.02 -23.30
C HIS A 391 18.09 -23.58 -21.95
N ILE A 392 17.27 -24.63 -21.96
CA ILE A 392 16.90 -25.39 -20.77
C ILE A 392 17.48 -26.78 -20.86
N PHE A 393 18.27 -27.17 -19.87
CA PHE A 393 18.86 -28.49 -19.74
C PHE A 393 18.20 -29.24 -18.59
N LEU A 394 17.93 -30.54 -18.78
CA LEU A 394 17.60 -31.44 -17.68
C LEU A 394 18.83 -32.28 -17.36
N LEU A 395 19.41 -32.08 -16.18
CA LEU A 395 20.67 -32.71 -15.78
C LEU A 395 20.48 -33.64 -14.56
N ASP A 396 21.33 -34.65 -14.47
CA ASP A 396 21.48 -35.50 -13.29
C ASP A 396 22.42 -34.86 -12.24
N SER A 397 22.63 -35.56 -11.12
CA SER A 397 23.51 -35.12 -10.04
C SER A 397 25.00 -34.98 -10.42
N GLN A 398 25.42 -35.55 -11.55
CA GLN A 398 26.77 -35.48 -12.10
C GLN A 398 26.88 -34.43 -13.22
N LEU A 399 25.84 -33.61 -13.41
CA LEU A 399 25.71 -32.62 -14.47
C LEU A 399 25.70 -33.21 -15.89
N ASN A 400 25.28 -34.47 -16.04
CA ASN A 400 25.06 -35.06 -17.37
C ASN A 400 23.60 -34.86 -17.80
N PRO A 401 23.32 -34.56 -19.08
CA PRO A 401 21.96 -34.51 -19.58
C PRO A 401 21.25 -35.86 -19.44
N VAL A 402 20.02 -35.85 -18.92
CA VAL A 402 19.19 -37.06 -18.82
C VAL A 402 18.59 -37.43 -20.19
N PRO A 403 18.28 -38.71 -20.44
CA PRO A 403 17.55 -39.14 -21.64
C PRO A 403 16.22 -38.40 -21.81
N LEU A 404 15.76 -38.25 -23.06
CA LEU A 404 14.44 -37.66 -23.34
C LEU A 404 13.32 -38.45 -22.66
N GLY A 405 12.45 -37.76 -21.92
CA GLY A 405 11.36 -38.38 -21.16
C GLY A 405 11.73 -38.82 -19.75
N ASP A 406 13.00 -38.72 -19.34
CA ASP A 406 13.39 -38.90 -17.94
C ASP A 406 13.26 -37.60 -17.14
N VAL A 407 13.14 -37.74 -15.83
CA VAL A 407 13.10 -36.60 -14.90
C VAL A 407 14.54 -36.16 -14.60
N GLY A 408 14.82 -34.87 -14.74
CA GLY A 408 16.09 -34.25 -14.39
C GLY A 408 15.90 -32.90 -13.71
N GLU A 409 16.95 -32.40 -13.09
CA GLU A 409 16.96 -31.05 -12.51
C GLU A 409 17.07 -30.01 -13.64
N ILE A 410 16.29 -28.94 -13.55
CA ILE A 410 16.19 -27.88 -14.55
C ILE A 410 17.37 -26.90 -14.38
N TYR A 411 18.14 -26.72 -15.45
CA TYR A 411 19.17 -25.68 -15.55
C TYR A 411 18.80 -24.75 -16.70
N ALA A 412 18.86 -23.44 -16.45
CA ALA A 412 18.66 -22.43 -17.49
C ALA A 412 20.00 -21.83 -17.91
N SER A 413 20.20 -21.56 -19.19
CA SER A 413 21.41 -20.94 -19.76
C SER A 413 21.03 -19.92 -20.83
N GLY A 414 21.89 -18.92 -21.06
CA GLY A 414 21.74 -17.95 -22.13
C GLY A 414 21.69 -16.50 -21.65
N ARG A 415 21.10 -15.62 -22.47
CA ARG A 415 21.05 -14.17 -22.24
C ARG A 415 20.11 -13.74 -21.10
N ASN A 416 19.44 -14.69 -20.48
CA ASN A 416 18.51 -14.52 -19.37
C ASN A 416 19.19 -14.64 -17.99
N ILE A 417 20.46 -15.04 -17.91
CA ILE A 417 21.12 -15.31 -16.62
C ILE A 417 21.61 -14.02 -15.92
N ALA A 418 21.18 -13.81 -14.67
CA ALA A 418 21.59 -12.69 -13.83
C ALA A 418 23.11 -12.68 -13.58
N ALA A 419 23.70 -11.53 -13.25
CA ALA A 419 25.14 -11.40 -13.01
C ALA A 419 25.63 -12.15 -11.74
N GLY A 420 24.70 -12.62 -10.90
CA GLY A 420 24.96 -13.32 -9.64
C GLY A 420 24.29 -12.62 -8.46
N TYR A 421 24.59 -13.08 -7.26
CA TYR A 421 24.11 -12.45 -6.03
C TYR A 421 25.04 -11.31 -5.56
N VAL A 422 24.49 -10.36 -4.80
CA VAL A 422 25.23 -9.35 -4.04
C VAL A 422 26.24 -10.07 -3.12
N ALA A 423 27.42 -9.48 -2.97
CA ALA A 423 28.54 -10.04 -2.20
C ALA A 423 29.02 -11.44 -2.64
N GLY A 424 28.66 -11.90 -3.85
CA GLY A 424 29.14 -13.18 -4.39
C GLY A 424 28.64 -14.41 -3.65
N ARG A 425 27.49 -14.32 -2.98
CA ARG A 425 26.86 -15.46 -2.29
C ARG A 425 26.53 -16.59 -3.28
N ASP A 426 26.53 -17.83 -2.77
CA ASP A 426 26.12 -19.05 -3.48
C ASP A 426 26.65 -19.19 -4.92
N PRO A 427 27.98 -19.08 -5.14
CA PRO A 427 28.55 -19.14 -6.49
C PRO A 427 28.20 -20.45 -7.22
N ASP A 428 28.01 -21.55 -6.48
CA ASP A 428 27.65 -22.87 -7.02
C ASP A 428 26.24 -22.93 -7.66
N ARG A 429 25.42 -21.88 -7.51
CA ARG A 429 24.15 -21.74 -8.22
C ARG A 429 24.33 -21.24 -9.65
N PHE A 430 25.42 -20.52 -9.93
CA PHE A 430 25.74 -19.97 -11.25
C PHE A 430 27.01 -20.63 -11.80
N ILE A 431 26.82 -21.76 -12.47
CA ILE A 431 27.92 -22.59 -12.96
C ILE A 431 28.32 -22.23 -14.38
N VAL A 432 29.57 -22.53 -14.74
CA VAL A 432 30.08 -22.45 -16.11
C VAL A 432 30.19 -23.86 -16.65
N THR A 433 29.71 -24.07 -17.88
CA THR A 433 29.75 -25.37 -18.57
C THR A 433 30.40 -25.26 -19.94
N ASP A 434 30.74 -26.43 -20.47
CA ASP A 434 31.32 -26.60 -21.81
C ASP A 434 30.29 -27.14 -22.82
N PHE A 435 28.99 -27.08 -22.49
CA PHE A 435 27.92 -27.46 -23.41
C PHE A 435 27.76 -26.51 -24.61
N SER A 436 28.39 -25.33 -24.54
CA SER A 436 28.47 -24.36 -25.63
C SER A 436 29.88 -23.79 -25.69
N THR A 437 30.35 -23.48 -26.90
CA THR A 437 31.55 -22.67 -27.12
C THR A 437 31.26 -21.17 -27.10
N ASP A 438 29.99 -20.78 -27.19
CA ASP A 438 29.55 -19.40 -27.08
C ASP A 438 29.45 -19.00 -25.60
N ASN A 439 30.24 -18.01 -25.21
CA ASN A 439 30.31 -17.48 -23.85
C ASN A 439 28.95 -17.04 -23.29
N GLU A 440 28.00 -16.59 -24.12
CA GLU A 440 26.66 -16.20 -23.66
C GLU A 440 25.85 -17.39 -23.13
N TYR A 441 26.15 -18.61 -23.59
CA TYR A 441 25.43 -19.84 -23.24
C TYR A 441 26.26 -20.81 -22.37
N ARG A 442 27.47 -20.42 -21.97
CA ARG A 442 28.31 -21.21 -21.07
C ARG A 442 27.88 -21.10 -19.63
N ARG A 443 27.26 -19.99 -19.24
CA ARG A 443 26.83 -19.77 -17.86
C ARG A 443 25.41 -20.28 -17.67
N MET A 444 25.20 -21.11 -16.65
CA MET A 444 23.91 -21.70 -16.33
C MET A 444 23.52 -21.41 -14.89
N TYR A 445 22.22 -21.27 -14.67
CA TYR A 445 21.63 -21.18 -13.34
C TYR A 445 20.95 -22.49 -12.95
N LYS A 446 21.28 -22.98 -11.75
CA LYS A 446 20.68 -24.17 -11.11
C LYS A 446 19.39 -23.80 -10.37
N THR A 447 18.23 -24.11 -10.95
CA THR A 447 16.93 -23.65 -10.43
C THR A 447 16.49 -24.37 -9.15
N GLY A 448 16.96 -25.61 -8.93
CA GLY A 448 16.46 -26.51 -7.89
C GLY A 448 15.07 -27.09 -8.16
N ASP A 449 14.52 -26.87 -9.36
CA ASP A 449 13.28 -27.48 -9.83
C ASP A 449 13.59 -28.72 -10.68
N TYR A 450 12.67 -29.68 -10.69
CA TYR A 450 12.75 -30.87 -11.53
C TYR A 450 11.70 -30.80 -12.63
N GLY A 451 12.05 -31.34 -13.77
CA GLY A 451 11.16 -31.40 -14.91
C GLY A 451 11.45 -32.59 -15.80
N ARG A 452 10.60 -32.73 -16.81
CA ARG A 452 10.69 -33.77 -17.84
C ARG A 452 10.24 -33.18 -19.17
N ILE A 453 10.93 -33.50 -20.25
CA ILE A 453 10.54 -33.08 -21.60
C ILE A 453 9.73 -34.21 -22.25
N VAL A 454 8.52 -33.88 -22.70
CA VAL A 454 7.64 -34.75 -23.49
C VAL A 454 7.19 -33.96 -24.70
N ASP A 455 7.33 -34.50 -25.91
CA ASP A 455 6.95 -33.83 -27.17
C ASP A 455 7.53 -32.40 -27.33
N ASN A 456 8.80 -32.20 -26.94
CA ASN A 456 9.49 -30.89 -26.90
C ASN A 456 8.79 -29.84 -26.01
N ILE A 457 8.02 -30.29 -25.02
CA ILE A 457 7.34 -29.47 -24.02
C ILE A 457 7.86 -29.85 -22.63
N LEU A 458 8.25 -28.86 -21.84
CA LEU A 458 8.70 -29.07 -20.48
C LEU A 458 7.51 -29.18 -19.52
N LEU A 459 7.47 -30.29 -18.80
CA LEU A 459 6.58 -30.53 -17.67
C LEU A 459 7.33 -30.27 -16.37
N TYR A 460 6.66 -29.63 -15.42
CA TYR A 460 7.18 -29.37 -14.08
C TYR A 460 6.84 -30.54 -13.14
N GLU A 461 7.86 -31.10 -12.49
CA GLU A 461 7.73 -32.27 -11.60
C GLU A 461 7.97 -31.93 -10.12
N GLY A 462 8.19 -30.66 -9.79
CA GLY A 462 8.29 -30.18 -8.40
C GLY A 462 9.68 -29.72 -8.01
N ARG A 463 9.89 -29.55 -6.70
CA ARG A 463 11.16 -29.19 -6.06
C ARG A 463 11.53 -30.25 -5.04
N THR A 464 12.83 -30.47 -4.85
CA THR A 464 13.34 -31.30 -3.76
C THR A 464 13.63 -30.51 -2.48
N ASP A 465 13.77 -29.19 -2.57
CA ASP A 465 14.00 -28.33 -1.40
C ASP A 465 12.70 -27.92 -0.71
N SER A 466 12.84 -27.30 0.45
CA SER A 466 11.72 -26.85 1.30
C SER A 466 10.99 -25.63 0.75
N GLN A 467 11.33 -25.11 -0.44
CA GLN A 467 10.70 -23.88 -0.94
C GLN A 467 9.32 -24.14 -1.55
N VAL A 468 8.37 -23.26 -1.22
CA VAL A 468 6.99 -23.33 -1.68
C VAL A 468 6.53 -21.98 -2.24
N LYS A 469 5.50 -21.98 -3.08
CA LYS A 469 4.92 -20.76 -3.67
C LYS A 469 3.58 -20.49 -2.99
N ILE A 470 3.52 -19.45 -2.16
CA ILE A 470 2.33 -19.05 -1.40
C ILE A 470 1.87 -17.67 -1.88
N ARG A 471 0.69 -17.61 -2.51
CA ARG A 471 0.04 -16.36 -2.95
C ARG A 471 0.94 -15.53 -3.88
N GLY A 472 1.64 -16.19 -4.78
CA GLY A 472 2.58 -15.59 -5.73
C GLY A 472 3.98 -15.37 -5.16
N ASN A 473 4.17 -15.56 -3.86
CA ASN A 473 5.44 -15.32 -3.20
C ASN A 473 6.21 -16.62 -3.07
N ARG A 474 7.49 -16.57 -3.42
CA ARG A 474 8.41 -17.64 -3.08
C ARG A 474 8.66 -17.57 -1.57
N VAL A 475 8.28 -18.60 -0.85
CA VAL A 475 8.45 -18.71 0.59
C VAL A 475 9.37 -19.87 0.87
N ASP A 476 10.45 -19.59 1.60
CA ASP A 476 11.33 -20.63 2.10
C ASP A 476 10.85 -21.07 3.48
N LEU A 477 10.47 -22.34 3.62
CA LEU A 477 10.05 -22.87 4.92
C LEU A 477 11.18 -22.79 5.95
N SER A 478 12.44 -22.87 5.51
CA SER A 478 13.60 -22.77 6.39
C SER A 478 13.86 -21.32 6.87
N GLU A 479 13.41 -20.29 6.15
CA GLU A 479 13.39 -18.89 6.65
C GLU A 479 12.49 -18.79 7.89
N ILE A 480 11.33 -19.45 7.82
CA ILE A 480 10.33 -19.46 8.89
C ILE A 480 10.80 -20.32 10.06
N GLU A 481 11.35 -21.51 9.79
CA GLU A 481 11.94 -22.38 10.81
C GLU A 481 13.08 -21.67 11.55
N THR A 482 13.94 -20.94 10.82
CA THR A 482 15.02 -20.14 11.42
C THR A 482 14.46 -19.03 12.30
N ALA A 483 13.44 -18.30 11.84
CA ALA A 483 12.80 -17.27 12.64
C ALA A 483 12.15 -17.84 13.91
N LEU A 484 11.43 -18.97 13.81
CA LEU A 484 10.84 -19.68 14.94
C LEU A 484 11.91 -20.18 15.93
N SER A 485 13.05 -20.68 15.43
CA SER A 485 14.13 -21.21 16.28
C SER A 485 14.80 -20.15 17.16
N LYS A 486 14.66 -18.85 16.81
CA LYS A 486 15.17 -17.73 17.61
C LYS A 486 14.29 -17.41 18.82
N LEU A 487 13.10 -18.01 18.90
CA LEU A 487 12.20 -17.83 20.03
C LEU A 487 12.57 -18.83 21.12
N GLU A 488 13.16 -18.35 22.22
CA GLU A 488 13.60 -19.19 23.36
C GLU A 488 12.48 -20.06 23.96
N GLN A 489 11.21 -19.73 23.70
CA GLN A 489 10.06 -20.49 24.18
C GLN A 489 9.73 -21.74 23.34
N VAL A 490 10.24 -21.83 22.11
CA VAL A 490 9.94 -22.92 21.16
C VAL A 490 10.98 -24.04 21.32
N ASP A 491 10.54 -25.25 21.65
CA ASP A 491 11.41 -26.42 21.86
C ASP A 491 11.68 -27.18 20.54
N LYS A 492 10.60 -27.63 19.88
CA LYS A 492 10.65 -28.29 18.57
C LYS A 492 9.67 -27.64 17.62
N LEU A 493 10.04 -27.60 16.34
CA LEU A 493 9.23 -27.00 15.30
C LEU A 493 9.35 -27.77 13.99
N ILE A 494 8.32 -27.64 13.15
CA ILE A 494 8.38 -27.98 11.74
C ILE A 494 7.39 -27.11 10.97
N VAL A 495 7.82 -26.57 9.84
CA VAL A 495 6.94 -25.79 8.96
C VAL A 495 6.57 -26.63 7.74
N LEU A 496 5.28 -26.71 7.44
CA LEU A 496 4.72 -27.50 6.35
C LEU A 496 3.84 -26.63 5.46
N CYS A 497 3.87 -26.88 4.16
CA CYS A 497 2.86 -26.38 3.25
C CYS A 497 1.74 -27.42 3.13
N TYR A 498 0.57 -27.10 3.67
CA TYR A 498 -0.63 -27.90 3.50
C TYR A 498 -1.32 -27.57 2.18
N ARG A 499 -1.65 -28.61 1.40
CA ARG A 499 -2.22 -28.51 0.06
C ARG A 499 -3.42 -29.45 -0.10
N PRO A 500 -4.63 -29.08 0.36
CA PRO A 500 -5.85 -29.83 0.06
C PRO A 500 -6.15 -29.68 -1.43
N GLY A 501 -5.64 -30.61 -2.23
CA GLY A 501 -5.70 -30.54 -3.69
C GLY A 501 -4.70 -29.56 -4.30
N GLU A 502 -4.92 -29.17 -5.57
CA GLU A 502 -4.03 -28.24 -6.30
C GLU A 502 -4.29 -26.76 -5.99
N VAL A 503 -5.37 -26.45 -5.25
CA VAL A 503 -6.02 -25.13 -5.32
C VAL A 503 -5.78 -24.30 -4.07
N ASP A 504 -5.94 -24.88 -2.87
CA ASP A 504 -5.72 -24.15 -1.61
C ASP A 504 -4.37 -24.54 -0.99
N GLN A 505 -3.52 -23.55 -0.73
CA GLN A 505 -2.25 -23.75 -0.03
C GLN A 505 -2.25 -22.94 1.26
N ALA A 506 -1.95 -23.60 2.37
CA ALA A 506 -1.75 -22.96 3.65
C ALA A 506 -0.35 -23.26 4.16
N LEU A 507 0.25 -22.28 4.80
CA LEU A 507 1.53 -22.43 5.47
C LEU A 507 1.24 -22.73 6.95
N LEU A 508 1.68 -23.88 7.45
CA LEU A 508 1.43 -24.34 8.82
C LEU A 508 2.76 -24.46 9.56
N ALA A 509 2.82 -23.96 10.79
CA ALA A 509 3.96 -24.18 11.69
C ALA A 509 3.49 -24.99 12.89
N PHE A 510 3.95 -26.23 13.00
CA PHE A 510 3.70 -27.06 14.17
C PHE A 510 4.83 -26.84 15.15
N VAL A 511 4.50 -26.38 16.36
CA VAL A 511 5.49 -26.04 17.40
C VAL A 511 5.16 -26.75 18.70
N THR A 512 6.19 -27.05 19.48
CA THR A 512 6.10 -27.45 20.89
C THR A 512 6.77 -26.37 21.73
N LEU A 513 6.22 -26.12 22.92
CA LEU A 513 6.73 -25.08 23.82
C LEU A 513 7.49 -25.70 24.98
N HIS A 514 8.50 -24.99 25.49
CA HIS A 514 9.10 -25.38 26.76
C HIS A 514 8.06 -25.38 27.88
N PRO A 515 8.14 -26.30 28.86
CA PRO A 515 7.16 -26.42 29.96
C PRO A 515 6.96 -25.11 30.74
N SER A 516 7.99 -24.26 30.82
CA SER A 516 7.95 -22.94 31.47
C SER A 516 7.16 -21.88 30.70
N ALA A 517 6.92 -22.06 29.39
CA ALA A 517 6.22 -21.13 28.51
C ALA A 517 4.85 -21.64 28.04
N ALA A 518 4.53 -22.92 28.27
CA ALA A 518 3.35 -23.60 27.74
C ALA A 518 2.00 -23.00 28.20
N SER A 519 1.96 -22.29 29.33
CA SER A 519 0.74 -21.68 29.87
C SER A 519 0.57 -20.19 29.57
N THR A 520 1.53 -19.54 28.90
CA THR A 520 1.54 -18.09 28.69
C THR A 520 1.65 -17.65 27.24
N LEU A 521 2.12 -18.52 26.33
CA LEU A 521 2.34 -18.17 24.93
C LEU A 521 1.25 -18.75 24.02
N THR A 522 0.55 -17.90 23.28
CA THR A 522 -0.46 -18.31 22.30
C THR A 522 0.12 -18.43 20.89
N SER A 523 -0.59 -19.10 19.98
CA SER A 523 -0.24 -19.11 18.55
C SER A 523 -0.10 -17.69 17.99
N TYR A 524 -0.99 -16.77 18.41
CA TYR A 524 -0.99 -15.37 18.01
C TYR A 524 0.29 -14.64 18.45
N ASP A 525 0.78 -14.88 19.66
CA ASP A 525 2.01 -14.25 20.16
C ASP A 525 3.23 -14.69 19.33
N ILE A 526 3.26 -15.96 18.92
CA ILE A 526 4.32 -16.51 18.06
C ILE A 526 4.23 -15.89 16.66
N GLU A 527 3.03 -15.86 16.06
CA GLU A 527 2.78 -15.24 14.75
C GLU A 527 3.17 -13.76 14.73
N SER A 528 2.83 -13.02 15.80
CA SER A 528 3.19 -11.62 15.98
C SER A 528 4.71 -11.41 16.04
N LYS A 529 5.42 -12.25 16.80
CA LYS A 529 6.90 -12.23 16.85
C LYS A 529 7.53 -12.56 15.48
N LEU A 530 6.96 -13.52 14.74
CA LEU A 530 7.42 -13.83 13.38
C LEU A 530 7.23 -12.64 12.43
N GLY A 531 6.12 -11.90 12.56
CA GLY A 531 5.83 -10.71 11.78
C GLY A 531 6.85 -9.57 11.96
N GLN A 532 7.72 -9.61 12.96
CA GLN A 532 8.81 -8.64 13.15
C GLN A 532 10.02 -8.90 12.23
N HIS A 533 10.12 -10.11 11.67
CA HIS A 533 11.28 -10.55 10.89
C HIS A 533 10.90 -10.99 9.47
N LEU A 534 9.69 -11.52 9.30
CA LEU A 534 9.20 -12.10 8.06
C LEU A 534 8.23 -11.16 7.36
N ASN A 535 8.17 -11.24 6.03
CA ASN A 535 7.11 -10.58 5.29
C ASN A 535 5.73 -11.18 5.66
N PRO A 536 4.64 -10.40 5.62
CA PRO A 536 3.30 -10.87 6.00
C PRO A 536 2.86 -12.18 5.31
N TYR A 537 3.21 -12.37 4.04
CA TYR A 537 2.87 -13.59 3.29
C TYR A 537 3.68 -14.84 3.68
N SER A 538 4.75 -14.69 4.47
CA SER A 538 5.58 -15.78 4.98
C SER A 538 5.22 -16.17 6.42
N ILE A 539 4.23 -15.52 7.03
CA ILE A 539 3.77 -15.86 8.39
C ILE A 539 2.89 -17.12 8.32
N PRO A 540 3.27 -18.23 8.98
CA PRO A 540 2.48 -19.46 9.02
C PRO A 540 1.29 -19.34 9.98
N GLN A 541 0.27 -20.19 9.81
CA GLN A 541 -0.66 -20.53 10.89
C GLN A 541 0.07 -21.39 11.92
N VAL A 542 0.22 -20.89 13.15
CA VAL A 542 0.93 -21.60 14.22
C VAL A 542 -0.02 -22.54 14.96
N ILE A 543 0.38 -23.81 15.05
CA ILE A 543 -0.34 -24.88 15.73
C ILE A 543 0.55 -25.40 16.85
N ILE A 544 0.21 -25.06 18.09
CA ILE A 544 0.90 -25.58 19.26
C ILE A 544 0.45 -27.02 19.50
N LYS A 545 1.41 -27.94 19.61
CA LYS A 545 1.22 -29.36 19.91
C LYS A 545 1.91 -29.70 21.23
N GLU A 546 1.38 -30.68 21.94
CA GLU A 546 2.06 -31.27 23.10
C GLU A 546 3.34 -32.01 22.68
N SER A 547 3.33 -32.63 21.50
CA SER A 547 4.49 -33.30 20.91
C SER A 547 4.44 -33.32 19.38
N ILE A 548 5.61 -33.38 18.75
CA ILE A 548 5.74 -33.62 17.31
C ILE A 548 5.84 -35.13 17.06
N PRO A 549 4.91 -35.74 16.32
CA PRO A 549 4.91 -37.17 16.08
C PRO A 549 6.11 -37.58 15.21
N LEU A 550 6.68 -38.74 15.52
CA LEU A 550 7.82 -39.32 14.81
C LEU A 550 7.42 -40.68 14.22
N LEU A 551 7.98 -41.00 13.05
CA LEU A 551 7.96 -42.32 12.43
C LEU A 551 8.83 -43.30 13.25
N ILE A 552 8.66 -44.60 13.00
CA ILE A 552 9.43 -45.69 13.65
C ILE A 552 10.96 -45.49 13.49
N ASN A 553 11.40 -44.84 12.41
CA ASN A 553 12.81 -44.53 12.16
C ASN A 553 13.31 -43.22 12.80
N GLY A 554 12.51 -42.60 13.67
CA GLY A 554 12.85 -41.36 14.37
C GLY A 554 12.71 -40.07 13.56
N LYS A 555 12.32 -40.13 12.27
CA LYS A 555 12.02 -38.93 11.46
C LYS A 555 10.66 -38.37 11.79
N ILE A 556 10.44 -37.06 11.61
CA ILE A 556 9.13 -36.42 11.82
C ILE A 556 8.07 -37.02 10.90
N ASP A 557 6.94 -37.41 11.48
CA ASP A 557 5.77 -37.89 10.75
C ASP A 557 4.93 -36.71 10.26
N ARG A 558 5.34 -36.17 9.10
CA ARG A 558 4.65 -35.06 8.42
C ARG A 558 3.21 -35.43 8.04
N GLN A 559 2.96 -36.69 7.69
CA GLN A 559 1.60 -37.11 7.33
C GLN A 559 0.69 -37.14 8.54
N ALA A 560 1.17 -37.61 9.70
CA ALA A 560 0.40 -37.55 10.95
C ALA A 560 0.10 -36.11 11.38
N LEU A 561 1.06 -35.19 11.22
CA LEU A 561 0.83 -33.76 11.49
C LEU A 561 -0.25 -33.18 10.59
N LEU A 562 -0.13 -33.40 9.27
CA LEU A 562 -1.14 -32.93 8.32
C LEU A 562 -2.50 -33.60 8.58
N ARG A 563 -2.54 -34.91 8.86
CA ARG A 563 -3.76 -35.61 9.27
C ARG A 563 -4.39 -35.00 10.50
N SER A 564 -3.61 -34.69 11.53
CA SER A 564 -4.13 -34.02 12.73
C SER A 564 -4.69 -32.61 12.47
N TYR A 565 -4.35 -32.00 11.34
CA TYR A 565 -4.92 -30.75 10.86
C TYR A 565 -6.13 -30.95 9.94
N THR A 566 -6.21 -32.08 9.22
CA THR A 566 -7.28 -32.39 8.25
C THR A 566 -8.39 -33.29 8.76
N GLU A 567 -8.11 -34.13 9.75
CA GLU A 567 -9.07 -35.07 10.30
C GLU A 567 -10.24 -34.26 10.86
N LYS A 568 -11.38 -34.41 10.19
CA LYS A 568 -12.68 -33.98 10.66
C LYS A 568 -12.84 -34.51 12.08
N SER A 569 -13.56 -33.77 12.93
CA SER A 569 -14.40 -34.45 13.91
C SER A 569 -15.35 -35.35 13.11
N ASP A 570 -14.97 -36.62 12.89
CA ASP A 570 -15.78 -37.65 12.22
C ASP A 570 -17.05 -38.03 13.00
N LYS A 571 -17.49 -37.15 13.91
CA LYS A 571 -18.84 -37.15 14.46
C LYS A 571 -19.65 -36.06 13.77
N ASN A 572 -20.36 -36.52 12.74
CA ASN A 572 -21.55 -35.96 12.10
C ASN A 572 -21.37 -35.24 10.76
N ASP A 573 -21.99 -35.85 9.75
CA ASP A 573 -22.73 -35.20 8.63
C ASP A 573 -23.87 -34.26 9.11
N SER A 574 -23.79 -33.73 10.33
CA SER A 574 -24.68 -32.67 10.77
C SER A 574 -24.18 -31.39 10.13
N LYS A 575 -25.06 -30.71 9.37
CA LYS A 575 -24.94 -29.28 9.08
C LYS A 575 -24.27 -28.59 10.27
N ILE A 576 -23.13 -27.95 10.06
CA ILE A 576 -22.51 -27.11 11.10
C ILE A 576 -23.55 -26.04 11.44
N ILE A 577 -24.11 -26.13 12.65
CA ILE A 577 -25.09 -25.16 13.14
C ILE A 577 -24.29 -24.07 13.83
N PRO A 578 -24.38 -22.80 13.39
CA PRO A 578 -23.73 -21.71 14.11
C PRO A 578 -24.28 -21.61 15.53
N ASP A 579 -23.39 -21.47 16.50
CA ASP A 579 -23.72 -21.27 17.90
C ASP A 579 -23.65 -19.78 18.24
N TYR A 580 -24.81 -19.22 18.58
CA TYR A 580 -24.98 -17.80 18.93
C TYR A 580 -24.91 -17.55 20.45
N THR A 581 -24.58 -18.58 21.24
CA THR A 581 -24.51 -18.46 22.70
C THR A 581 -23.50 -17.39 23.09
N GLY A 582 -23.93 -16.47 23.96
CA GLY A 582 -23.09 -15.38 24.46
C GLY A 582 -22.86 -14.22 23.48
N VAL A 583 -23.46 -14.23 22.29
CA VAL A 583 -23.53 -13.04 21.41
C VAL A 583 -24.52 -12.04 22.02
N ASN A 584 -24.14 -10.76 22.11
CA ASN A 584 -25.04 -9.73 22.63
C ASN A 584 -26.28 -9.59 21.73
N HIS A 585 -27.45 -9.33 22.32
CA HIS A 585 -28.73 -9.34 21.61
C HIS A 585 -28.80 -8.30 20.48
N ASP A 586 -28.14 -7.16 20.65
CA ASP A 586 -28.00 -6.07 19.67
C ASP A 586 -27.10 -6.45 18.47
N LYS A 587 -26.19 -7.41 18.63
CA LYS A 587 -25.26 -7.90 17.60
C LYS A 587 -25.72 -9.22 16.96
N LEU A 588 -26.86 -9.78 17.38
CA LEU A 588 -27.39 -11.04 16.86
C LEU A 588 -27.69 -11.01 15.34
N PRO A 589 -28.23 -9.92 14.75
CA PRO A 589 -28.40 -9.83 13.30
C PRO A 589 -27.08 -9.92 12.53
N GLN A 590 -26.05 -9.19 12.98
CA GLN A 590 -24.70 -9.20 12.41
C GLN A 590 -24.08 -10.60 12.53
N ALA A 591 -24.27 -11.27 13.66
CA ALA A 591 -23.78 -12.62 13.89
C ALA A 591 -24.37 -13.64 12.92
N LYS A 592 -25.69 -13.56 12.67
CA LYS A 592 -26.35 -14.42 11.68
C LYS A 592 -25.75 -14.22 10.30
N VAL A 593 -25.65 -12.97 9.84
CA VAL A 593 -25.12 -12.67 8.51
C VAL A 593 -23.65 -13.06 8.39
N LEU A 594 -22.82 -12.77 9.40
CA LEU A 594 -21.41 -13.17 9.41
C LEU A 594 -21.27 -14.70 9.34
N PHE A 595 -21.97 -15.43 10.20
CA PHE A 595 -21.83 -16.89 10.28
C PHE A 595 -22.39 -17.59 9.04
N GLU A 596 -23.51 -17.12 8.50
CA GLU A 596 -24.06 -17.61 7.23
C GLU A 596 -23.11 -17.30 6.07
N THR A 597 -22.54 -16.10 6.02
CA THR A 597 -21.55 -15.73 5.01
C THR A 597 -20.31 -16.61 5.09
N ILE A 598 -19.82 -16.89 6.29
CA ILE A 598 -18.66 -17.77 6.50
C ILE A 598 -18.98 -19.19 6.04
N LEU A 599 -20.14 -19.74 6.41
CA LEU A 599 -20.58 -21.05 5.94
C LEU A 599 -20.69 -21.11 4.41
N GLU A 600 -21.13 -20.02 3.79
CA GLU A 600 -21.26 -19.95 2.34
C GLU A 600 -19.91 -19.80 1.62
N VAL A 601 -19.00 -18.98 2.16
CA VAL A 601 -17.66 -18.74 1.60
C VAL A 601 -16.75 -19.95 1.77
N LEU A 602 -16.75 -20.56 2.97
CA LEU A 602 -15.88 -21.70 3.28
C LEU A 602 -16.51 -23.03 2.86
N GLY A 603 -17.84 -23.12 2.82
CA GLY A 603 -18.57 -24.33 2.41
C GLY A 603 -18.17 -25.55 3.23
N SER A 604 -17.82 -26.63 2.54
CA SER A 604 -17.33 -27.87 3.15
C SER A 604 -15.94 -27.75 3.82
N SER A 605 -15.28 -26.59 3.69
CA SER A 605 -13.96 -26.32 4.27
C SER A 605 -14.03 -25.82 5.72
N VAL A 606 -15.22 -25.49 6.24
CA VAL A 606 -15.40 -25.06 7.63
C VAL A 606 -14.99 -26.20 8.58
N ARG A 607 -14.21 -25.85 9.60
CA ARG A 607 -13.70 -26.78 10.62
C ARG A 607 -14.09 -26.31 12.02
N GLY A 608 -14.31 -27.25 12.93
CA GLY A 608 -14.63 -26.93 14.33
C GLY A 608 -16.01 -26.30 14.53
N HIS A 609 -16.19 -25.63 15.66
CA HIS A 609 -17.44 -24.97 16.02
C HIS A 609 -17.43 -23.52 15.52
N LEU A 610 -18.54 -23.08 14.92
CA LEU A 610 -18.73 -21.68 14.52
C LEU A 610 -19.47 -20.94 15.63
N ASN A 611 -18.71 -20.28 16.51
CA ASN A 611 -19.20 -19.48 17.63
C ASN A 611 -18.42 -18.17 17.74
N LYS A 612 -18.76 -17.32 18.72
CA LYS A 612 -18.09 -16.02 18.89
C LYS A 612 -16.60 -16.14 19.27
N GLU A 613 -16.20 -17.20 19.95
CA GLU A 613 -14.81 -17.44 20.37
C GLU A 613 -13.94 -18.03 19.25
N ALA A 614 -14.55 -18.54 18.18
CA ALA A 614 -13.85 -19.18 17.09
C ALA A 614 -12.97 -18.18 16.33
N ASN A 615 -11.72 -18.56 16.06
CA ASN A 615 -10.85 -17.77 15.19
C ASN A 615 -11.13 -18.12 13.72
N PHE A 616 -11.31 -17.13 12.85
CA PHE A 616 -11.64 -17.32 11.42
C PHE A 616 -10.65 -18.24 10.69
N TYR A 617 -9.35 -18.14 11.00
CA TYR A 617 -8.33 -18.99 10.38
C TYR A 617 -8.30 -20.40 10.97
N SER A 618 -8.63 -20.54 12.26
CA SER A 618 -8.73 -21.86 12.91
C SER A 618 -9.86 -22.72 12.32
N ILE A 619 -10.94 -22.09 11.83
CA ILE A 619 -12.08 -22.78 11.23
C ILE A 619 -11.93 -23.01 9.71
N GLY A 620 -10.74 -22.81 9.16
CA GLY A 620 -10.46 -23.03 7.73
C GLY A 620 -10.49 -21.77 6.86
N GLY A 621 -10.63 -20.59 7.45
CA GLY A 621 -10.48 -19.31 6.77
C GLY A 621 -9.05 -19.02 6.31
N ASN A 622 -8.92 -18.24 5.25
CA ASN A 622 -7.65 -17.72 4.74
C ASN A 622 -7.86 -16.28 4.23
N SER A 623 -6.79 -15.57 3.82
CA SER A 623 -6.91 -14.15 3.44
C SER A 623 -7.75 -13.91 2.17
N LEU A 624 -7.89 -14.92 1.31
CA LEU A 624 -8.78 -14.84 0.16
C LEU A 624 -10.24 -14.96 0.62
N ASN A 625 -10.51 -15.94 1.49
CA ASN A 625 -11.82 -16.15 2.10
C ASN A 625 -12.24 -14.94 2.95
N SER A 626 -11.30 -14.26 3.63
CA SER A 626 -11.63 -13.04 4.38
C SER A 626 -12.12 -11.92 3.47
N ILE A 627 -11.45 -11.70 2.33
CA ILE A 627 -11.90 -10.69 1.35
C ILE A 627 -13.31 -11.03 0.87
N TYR A 628 -13.60 -12.30 0.59
CA TYR A 628 -14.94 -12.73 0.19
C TYR A 628 -15.99 -12.56 1.27
N THR A 629 -15.67 -12.93 2.51
CA THR A 629 -16.57 -12.73 3.64
C THR A 629 -16.90 -11.25 3.78
N ILE A 630 -15.92 -10.35 3.65
CA ILE A 630 -16.14 -8.91 3.69
C ILE A 630 -16.99 -8.41 2.51
N THR A 631 -16.71 -8.86 1.28
CA THR A 631 -17.51 -8.47 0.11
C THR A 631 -18.97 -8.91 0.26
N LYS A 632 -19.23 -10.11 0.76
CA LYS A 632 -20.60 -10.60 1.00
C LYS A 632 -21.29 -9.90 2.16
N LEU A 633 -20.58 -9.62 3.25
CA LEU A 633 -21.08 -8.75 4.31
C LEU A 633 -21.53 -7.42 3.70
N ARG A 634 -20.73 -6.85 2.79
CA ARG A 634 -21.04 -5.59 2.08
C ARG A 634 -22.33 -5.69 1.28
N GLN A 635 -22.50 -6.76 0.50
CA GLN A 635 -23.73 -7.04 -0.24
C GLN A 635 -24.94 -7.24 0.66
N ALA A 636 -24.72 -7.78 1.87
CA ALA A 636 -25.75 -7.97 2.89
C ALA A 636 -26.02 -6.72 3.74
N GLY A 637 -25.44 -5.57 3.38
CA GLY A 637 -25.66 -4.30 4.08
C GLY A 637 -24.79 -4.11 5.33
N TYR A 638 -23.61 -4.73 5.39
CA TYR A 638 -22.66 -4.60 6.49
C TYR A 638 -21.24 -4.34 6.00
N SER A 639 -20.45 -3.54 6.71
CA SER A 639 -19.05 -3.30 6.39
C SER A 639 -18.14 -3.57 7.57
N VAL A 640 -16.89 -3.94 7.26
CA VAL A 640 -15.80 -4.13 8.21
C VAL A 640 -14.50 -3.91 7.44
N ALA A 641 -13.54 -3.17 8.01
CA ALA A 641 -12.28 -2.94 7.33
C ALA A 641 -11.47 -4.26 7.22
N ILE A 642 -10.75 -4.46 6.12
CA ILE A 642 -9.94 -5.68 5.93
C ILE A 642 -8.85 -5.82 7.01
N THR A 643 -8.25 -4.71 7.43
CA THR A 643 -7.26 -4.67 8.53
C THR A 643 -7.89 -5.10 9.85
N GLU A 644 -9.08 -4.61 10.14
CA GLU A 644 -9.88 -4.96 11.30
C GLU A 644 -10.26 -6.44 11.31
N PHE A 645 -10.77 -6.96 10.19
CA PHE A 645 -11.12 -8.37 10.05
C PHE A 645 -9.91 -9.30 10.22
N ILE A 646 -8.76 -8.95 9.62
CA ILE A 646 -7.54 -9.76 9.72
C ILE A 646 -6.96 -9.72 11.13
N SER A 647 -7.03 -8.56 11.80
CA SER A 647 -6.49 -8.36 13.15
C SER A 647 -7.35 -8.97 14.26
N ALA A 648 -8.61 -9.30 13.97
CA ALA A 648 -9.55 -9.84 14.93
C ALA A 648 -9.11 -11.21 15.45
N GLN A 649 -9.11 -11.37 16.77
CA GLN A 649 -8.66 -12.61 17.40
C GLN A 649 -9.68 -13.75 17.27
N ASN A 650 -10.96 -13.42 17.16
CA ASN A 650 -12.07 -14.35 17.11
C ASN A 650 -13.28 -13.72 16.39
N MET A 651 -14.39 -14.45 16.24
CA MET A 651 -15.59 -13.94 15.59
C MET A 651 -16.30 -12.83 16.38
N GLY A 652 -16.27 -12.84 17.70
CA GLY A 652 -16.84 -11.78 18.55
C GLY A 652 -16.14 -10.45 18.29
N ASP A 653 -14.82 -10.51 18.22
CA ASP A 653 -13.95 -9.43 17.78
C ASP A 653 -14.32 -8.89 16.38
N ILE A 654 -14.65 -9.76 15.43
CA ILE A 654 -15.13 -9.34 14.10
C ILE A 654 -16.50 -8.68 14.21
N LEU A 655 -17.41 -9.24 15.01
CA LEU A 655 -18.77 -8.72 15.20
C LEU A 655 -18.79 -7.32 15.81
N ASP A 656 -17.87 -7.02 16.72
CA ASP A 656 -17.73 -5.68 17.30
C ASP A 656 -17.34 -4.64 16.25
N ARG A 657 -16.59 -5.05 15.23
CA ARG A 657 -16.06 -4.22 14.13
C ARG A 657 -16.98 -4.17 12.91
N ILE A 658 -18.02 -5.00 12.84
CA ILE A 658 -19.05 -4.93 11.78
C ILE A 658 -20.02 -3.79 12.05
N VAL A 659 -20.22 -2.94 11.04
CA VAL A 659 -21.17 -1.82 11.04
C VAL A 659 -22.16 -1.92 9.87
N PRO A 660 -23.46 -1.59 10.03
CA PRO A 660 -24.42 -1.56 8.91
C PRO A 660 -24.04 -0.53 7.84
N LEU A 661 -24.38 -0.81 6.58
CA LEU A 661 -24.35 0.12 5.45
C LEU A 661 -25.76 0.69 5.29
N ASP A 662 -25.94 1.98 5.58
CA ASP A 662 -27.26 2.61 5.52
C ASP A 662 -27.89 2.47 4.12
N SER A 663 -29.09 1.88 4.06
CA SER A 663 -29.92 1.79 2.85
C SER A 663 -30.78 3.06 2.68
N SER A 664 -30.76 3.70 1.52
CA SER A 664 -31.70 4.78 1.13
C SER A 664 -32.48 4.36 -0.15
N PRO A 665 -33.70 4.87 -0.50
CA PRO A 665 -34.45 6.07 -0.03
C PRO A 665 -36.00 5.90 0.24
N SER A 666 -36.61 6.98 0.79
CA SER A 666 -38.05 7.36 0.83
C SER A 666 -38.95 7.08 2.07
N SER A 667 -39.34 8.20 2.72
CA SER A 667 -40.46 8.51 3.62
C SER A 667 -40.53 7.91 5.05
N THR A 668 -40.03 8.73 6.00
CA THR A 668 -40.46 9.02 7.39
C THR A 668 -41.85 8.53 7.86
N PRO A 669 -42.08 8.27 9.17
CA PRO A 669 -41.69 9.20 10.26
C PRO A 669 -41.26 8.64 11.63
N GLY A 670 -40.33 9.36 12.29
CA GLY A 670 -40.31 9.47 13.76
C GLY A 670 -38.94 9.74 14.40
N SER A 671 -38.59 11.02 14.62
CA SER A 671 -37.47 11.57 15.45
C SER A 671 -36.04 11.26 14.99
N SER A 672 -35.08 12.18 14.82
CA SER A 672 -34.90 13.57 15.26
C SER A 672 -34.11 14.32 14.16
N PRO A 673 -34.37 15.60 13.86
CA PRO A 673 -33.75 16.29 12.73
C PRO A 673 -32.34 16.72 13.12
N LEU A 674 -31.30 16.19 12.47
CA LEU A 674 -29.97 16.84 12.41
C LEU A 674 -28.94 16.11 11.51
N SER A 675 -29.17 14.88 11.04
CA SER A 675 -28.15 14.12 10.28
C SER A 675 -28.25 14.18 8.76
N GLU A 676 -29.24 14.85 8.15
CA GLU A 676 -29.41 14.89 6.69
C GLU A 676 -28.61 16.00 5.97
N LYS A 677 -27.64 16.65 6.62
CA LYS A 677 -26.88 17.76 6.00
C LYS A 677 -25.36 17.77 6.16
N TYR A 678 -24.74 16.74 6.75
CA TYR A 678 -23.29 16.78 6.99
C TYR A 678 -22.62 15.45 6.66
N GLU A 679 -21.62 15.52 5.77
CA GLU A 679 -20.71 14.44 5.39
C GLU A 679 -19.38 14.60 6.15
N CYS A 680 -18.84 13.50 6.67
CA CYS A 680 -17.58 13.49 7.43
C CYS A 680 -16.41 13.33 6.45
N ILE A 681 -15.75 14.43 6.08
CA ILE A 681 -14.63 14.44 5.13
C ILE A 681 -13.29 14.54 5.88
N PHE A 682 -12.35 13.65 5.57
CA PHE A 682 -10.99 13.70 6.09
C PHE A 682 -10.16 14.76 5.34
N LEU A 683 -9.46 15.65 6.05
CA LEU A 683 -8.53 16.59 5.42
C LEU A 683 -7.52 15.82 4.55
N SER A 684 -7.44 16.19 3.27
CA SER A 684 -6.47 15.66 2.32
C SER A 684 -5.05 15.89 2.84
N HIS A 685 -4.09 15.10 2.33
CA HIS A 685 -2.70 15.29 2.73
C HIS A 685 -2.18 16.70 2.35
N ALA A 686 -2.70 17.26 1.25
CA ALA A 686 -2.41 18.63 0.82
C ALA A 686 -2.96 19.68 1.81
N HIS A 687 -4.22 19.59 2.24
CA HIS A 687 -4.78 20.54 3.22
C HIS A 687 -4.11 20.43 4.60
N LYS A 688 -3.67 19.23 4.99
CA LYS A 688 -2.85 19.05 6.19
C LYS A 688 -1.45 19.64 6.01
N ALA A 689 -0.85 19.50 4.82
CA ALA A 689 0.44 20.07 4.50
C ALA A 689 0.39 21.60 4.43
N ASP A 690 -0.65 22.21 3.84
CA ASP A 690 -0.84 23.66 3.79
C ASP A 690 -1.06 24.25 5.18
N LEU A 691 -1.91 23.61 6.00
CA LEU A 691 -2.10 24.01 7.39
C LEU A 691 -0.81 23.87 8.20
N PHE A 692 -0.08 22.78 8.01
CA PHE A 692 1.20 22.54 8.69
C PHE A 692 2.29 23.50 8.21
N GLN A 693 2.29 23.87 6.93
CA GLN A 693 3.21 24.84 6.33
C GLN A 693 2.92 26.24 6.87
N ILE A 694 1.66 26.69 6.91
CA ILE A 694 1.26 27.96 7.53
C ILE A 694 1.69 27.99 8.99
N ILE A 695 1.47 26.90 9.74
CA ILE A 695 1.90 26.79 11.14
C ILE A 695 3.42 26.81 11.24
N THR A 696 4.16 26.13 10.36
CA THR A 696 5.62 26.07 10.41
C THR A 696 6.25 27.41 10.03
N ASP A 697 5.70 28.10 9.04
CA ASP A 697 6.16 29.42 8.58
C ASP A 697 5.86 30.53 9.59
N SER A 698 4.86 30.33 10.45
CA SER A 698 4.58 31.20 11.60
C SER A 698 5.68 31.19 12.67
N PHE A 699 6.50 30.14 12.75
CA PHE A 699 7.60 30.05 13.73
C PHE A 699 8.96 30.31 13.05
N TYR A 700 9.69 31.30 13.56
CA TYR A 700 10.99 31.69 13.01
C TYR A 700 12.09 30.63 13.20
N GLU A 701 12.06 29.85 14.28
CA GLU A 701 13.02 28.77 14.53
C GLU A 701 12.32 27.44 14.86
N LYS A 702 12.86 26.33 14.32
CA LYS A 702 12.35 24.97 14.54
C LYS A 702 12.32 24.57 16.03
N ALA A 703 13.22 25.11 16.84
CA ALA A 703 13.30 24.86 18.28
C ALA A 703 12.07 25.41 19.04
N ASP A 704 11.45 26.49 18.54
CA ASP A 704 10.25 27.06 19.14
C ASP A 704 9.04 26.17 18.87
N LEU A 705 8.88 25.69 17.62
CA LEU A 705 7.84 24.71 17.26
C LEU A 705 7.97 23.40 18.05
N GLU A 706 9.19 22.90 18.25
CA GLU A 706 9.46 21.71 19.07
C GLU A 706 9.11 21.92 20.55
N ARG A 707 9.29 23.13 21.08
CA ARG A 707 8.85 23.52 22.44
C ARG A 707 7.34 23.39 22.62
N PHE A 708 6.56 23.71 21.59
CA PHE A 708 5.10 23.55 21.57
C PHE A 708 4.64 22.09 21.45
N ILE A 709 5.45 21.24 20.82
CA ILE A 709 5.12 19.82 20.56
C ILE A 709 5.48 18.91 21.75
N ILE A 710 6.50 19.25 22.55
CA ILE A 710 7.19 18.30 23.46
C ILE A 710 6.84 18.50 24.96
N HIS A 711 5.59 18.84 25.30
CA HIS A 711 5.05 18.76 26.69
C HIS A 711 5.64 19.75 27.73
N GLU A 712 5.12 20.99 27.73
CA GLU A 712 4.64 21.75 28.91
C GLU A 712 4.29 23.17 28.44
N LEU A 713 3.06 23.36 27.93
CA LEU A 713 2.56 24.69 27.54
C LEU A 713 2.27 25.48 28.82
N ASN A 714 3.08 26.50 29.10
CA ASN A 714 2.79 27.49 30.13
C ASN A 714 2.06 28.72 29.52
N ARG A 715 1.62 29.65 30.38
CA ARG A 715 0.92 30.89 29.97
C ARG A 715 1.59 31.59 28.79
N ASP A 716 2.91 31.80 28.89
CA ASP A 716 3.64 32.60 27.91
C ASP A 716 3.73 31.89 26.57
N CYS A 717 3.86 30.55 26.59
CA CYS A 717 3.77 29.72 25.39
C CYS A 717 2.38 29.85 24.72
N TYR A 718 1.29 29.85 25.49
CA TYR A 718 -0.06 29.96 24.89
C TYR A 718 -0.31 31.31 24.20
N VAL A 719 0.11 32.41 24.85
CA VAL A 719 -0.03 33.75 24.26
C VAL A 719 0.83 33.86 23.00
N GLU A 720 2.08 33.37 23.04
CA GLU A 720 2.99 33.42 21.90
C GLU A 720 2.54 32.54 20.72
N LEU A 721 2.00 31.35 21.00
CA LEU A 721 1.40 30.46 20.00
C LEU A 721 0.23 31.14 19.28
N LEU A 722 -0.64 31.81 20.04
CA LEU A 722 -1.79 32.51 19.48
C LEU A 722 -1.34 33.73 18.70
N GLU A 723 -0.45 34.57 19.22
CA GLU A 723 0.06 35.73 18.49
C GLU A 723 0.71 35.35 17.14
N GLN A 724 1.48 34.26 17.09
CA GLN A 724 2.20 33.86 15.88
C GLN A 724 1.34 33.12 14.83
N ILE A 725 0.31 32.39 15.26
CA ILE A 725 -0.54 31.58 14.35
C ILE A 725 -1.84 32.32 13.99
N TRP A 726 -2.37 33.14 14.88
CA TRP A 726 -3.69 33.76 14.72
C TRP A 726 -3.75 34.71 13.54
N GLN A 727 -2.77 35.61 13.42
CA GLN A 727 -2.73 36.59 12.34
C GLN A 727 -2.71 35.89 10.95
N PRO A 728 -1.81 34.93 10.66
CA PRO A 728 -1.82 34.21 9.39
C PRO A 728 -3.12 33.45 9.09
N LEU A 729 -3.76 32.83 10.08
CA LEU A 729 -5.02 32.11 9.88
C LEU A 729 -6.21 33.06 9.58
N VAL A 730 -6.24 34.22 10.24
CA VAL A 730 -7.23 35.27 9.96
C VAL A 730 -6.98 35.88 8.57
N GLU A 731 -5.72 36.07 8.18
CA GLU A 731 -5.33 36.54 6.84
C GLU A 731 -5.75 35.58 5.73
N ALA A 732 -5.65 34.27 5.99
CA ALA A 732 -6.14 33.22 5.12
C ALA A 732 -7.68 33.10 5.10
N ARG A 733 -8.39 33.91 5.88
CA ARG A 733 -9.87 33.87 6.06
C ARG A 733 -10.38 32.52 6.57
N LEU A 734 -9.59 31.83 7.38
CA LEU A 734 -9.95 30.51 7.91
C LEU A 734 -10.60 30.63 9.29
N SER A 735 -11.62 29.80 9.52
CA SER A 735 -12.20 29.57 10.85
C SER A 735 -11.49 28.38 11.50
N PHE A 736 -11.15 28.44 12.79
CA PHE A 736 -10.37 27.39 13.45
C PHE A 736 -10.68 27.21 14.93
N ILE A 737 -10.30 26.05 15.47
CA ILE A 737 -10.53 25.62 16.85
C ILE A 737 -9.28 24.97 17.41
N VAL A 738 -8.86 25.39 18.60
CA VAL A 738 -7.69 24.85 19.31
C VAL A 738 -8.13 23.85 20.38
N LYS A 739 -7.47 22.68 20.45
CA LYS A 739 -7.79 21.61 21.40
C LYS A 739 -6.56 21.04 22.11
N ARG A 740 -6.71 20.64 23.38
CA ARG A 740 -5.65 19.96 24.14
C ARG A 740 -5.51 18.50 23.71
N ARG A 741 -4.27 18.05 23.51
CA ARG A 741 -3.93 16.63 23.32
C ARG A 741 -3.82 15.95 24.69
N GLY A 742 -4.66 14.95 24.97
CA GLY A 742 -4.65 14.23 26.25
C GLY A 742 -3.36 13.43 26.45
N THR A 743 -2.81 13.44 27.67
CA THR A 743 -1.49 12.86 27.97
C THR A 743 -1.52 11.55 28.75
N THR A 744 -2.67 11.04 29.20
CA THR A 744 -2.73 9.74 29.92
C THR A 744 -4.05 9.01 29.67
N GLY A 745 -3.97 7.68 29.57
CA GLY A 745 -5.00 6.75 29.07
C GLY A 745 -6.34 6.65 29.81
N SER A 746 -6.82 7.70 30.47
CA SER A 746 -8.20 7.79 31.00
C SER A 746 -9.01 8.94 30.42
N GLU A 747 -8.42 9.90 29.71
CA GLU A 747 -9.15 10.94 28.98
C GLU A 747 -8.98 10.75 27.47
N ALA A 748 -10.10 10.58 26.76
CA ALA A 748 -10.09 10.47 25.30
C ALA A 748 -9.46 11.74 24.69
N PRO A 749 -8.42 11.62 23.84
CA PRO A 749 -7.76 12.78 23.25
C PRO A 749 -8.74 13.67 22.47
N GLY A 750 -8.68 14.99 22.68
CA GLY A 750 -9.44 15.99 21.90
C GLY A 750 -10.79 16.44 22.46
N LYS A 751 -11.07 16.24 23.76
CA LYS A 751 -12.33 16.70 24.38
C LYS A 751 -12.34 18.15 24.89
N THR A 752 -11.20 18.73 25.24
CA THR A 752 -11.15 20.11 25.80
C THR A 752 -10.83 21.11 24.69
N ILE A 753 -11.79 22.02 24.43
CA ILE A 753 -11.63 23.15 23.50
C ILE A 753 -11.00 24.31 24.28
N LEU A 754 -9.89 24.82 23.76
CA LEU A 754 -9.12 25.91 24.38
C LEU A 754 -9.46 27.28 23.77
N GLY A 755 -10.00 27.31 22.54
CA GLY A 755 -10.43 28.53 21.87
C GLY A 755 -10.98 28.27 20.46
N ALA A 756 -11.77 29.22 19.93
CA ALA A 756 -12.31 29.18 18.57
C ALA A 756 -12.34 30.59 17.96
N CYS A 757 -12.18 30.67 16.63
CA CYS A 757 -12.33 31.91 15.85
C CYS A 757 -13.18 31.65 14.61
N LEU A 758 -14.16 32.52 14.32
CA LEU A 758 -15.10 32.36 13.21
C LEU A 758 -15.16 33.61 12.32
N ASN A 759 -14.54 33.57 11.14
CA ASN A 759 -14.59 34.70 10.21
C ASN A 759 -15.86 34.62 9.34
N PHE A 760 -16.79 35.59 9.47
CA PHE A 760 -18.06 35.56 8.73
C PHE A 760 -17.95 35.95 7.24
N ASP A 761 -16.84 36.54 6.78
CA ASP A 761 -16.58 36.65 5.34
C ASP A 761 -16.32 35.28 4.70
N ALA A 762 -15.96 34.26 5.49
CA ALA A 762 -15.88 32.87 5.03
C ALA A 762 -17.25 32.17 5.00
N LEU A 763 -18.26 32.73 5.69
CA LEU A 763 -19.63 32.20 5.78
C LEU A 763 -20.59 32.81 4.76
N ALA A 764 -20.19 33.88 4.06
CA ALA A 764 -20.96 34.49 2.98
C ALA A 764 -20.86 33.70 1.64
N GLU A 765 -20.69 32.37 1.72
CA GLU A 765 -20.29 31.36 0.72
C GLU A 765 -18.77 31.07 0.75
N PRO A 766 -18.28 29.85 1.10
CA PRO A 766 -18.87 28.51 0.94
C PRO A 766 -18.97 27.66 2.24
N GLU A 767 -19.45 26.41 2.09
CA GLU A 767 -19.72 25.38 3.11
C GLU A 767 -18.65 25.26 4.21
N VAL A 768 -19.06 25.50 5.46
CA VAL A 768 -18.24 25.20 6.63
C VAL A 768 -18.26 23.70 6.91
N THR A 769 -17.13 23.03 6.70
CA THR A 769 -16.96 21.59 6.96
C THR A 769 -16.46 21.35 8.39
N ILE A 770 -17.21 20.60 9.20
CA ILE A 770 -16.94 20.37 10.63
C ILE A 770 -16.29 18.99 10.83
N THR A 771 -15.05 18.93 11.31
CA THR A 771 -14.27 17.67 11.40
C THR A 771 -14.00 17.18 12.83
N SER A 772 -14.82 17.55 13.81
CA SER A 772 -14.76 16.89 15.13
C SER A 772 -16.09 16.91 15.87
N LYS A 773 -16.25 16.06 16.90
CA LYS A 773 -17.40 16.01 17.83
C LYS A 773 -17.59 17.35 18.58
N LEU A 774 -18.07 18.37 17.87
CA LEU A 774 -18.34 19.74 18.27
C LEU A 774 -19.85 20.03 18.31
N ASN A 775 -20.68 19.02 18.55
CA ASN A 775 -22.14 19.20 18.60
C ASN A 775 -22.56 20.33 19.56
N LEU A 776 -21.86 20.49 20.69
CA LEU A 776 -22.16 21.56 21.67
C LEU A 776 -21.93 23.00 21.15
N VAL A 777 -20.92 23.21 20.28
CA VAL A 777 -20.64 24.55 19.72
C VAL A 777 -21.57 24.85 18.56
N PHE A 778 -21.91 23.85 17.74
CA PHE A 778 -22.78 24.05 16.58
C PHE A 778 -24.28 23.97 16.89
N GLU A 779 -24.76 23.18 17.86
CA GLU A 779 -26.14 23.29 18.39
C GLU A 779 -26.38 24.69 18.99
N PHE A 780 -25.33 25.28 19.57
CA PHE A 780 -25.33 26.63 20.10
C PHE A 780 -25.24 27.70 19.00
N LEU A 781 -24.43 27.50 17.95
CA LEU A 781 -24.39 28.37 16.76
C LEU A 781 -25.71 28.32 15.97
N GLU A 782 -26.36 27.16 15.82
CA GLU A 782 -27.70 27.06 15.21
C GLU A 782 -28.76 27.84 16.01
N HIS A 783 -28.64 27.86 17.35
CA HIS A 783 -29.51 28.67 18.22
C HIS A 783 -29.23 30.18 18.13
N LEU A 784 -28.02 30.59 17.72
CA LEU A 784 -27.66 32.00 17.46
C LEU A 784 -27.93 32.43 16.02
N GLU A 785 -27.76 31.54 15.04
CA GLU A 785 -27.94 31.80 13.61
C GLU A 785 -29.39 32.08 13.24
N GLY A 786 -30.36 31.38 13.85
CA GLY A 786 -31.78 31.63 13.62
C GLY A 786 -32.17 33.10 13.89
N PRO A 787 -31.90 33.63 15.10
CA PRO A 787 -32.13 35.04 15.43
C PRO A 787 -31.32 36.05 14.61
N LEU A 788 -30.10 35.72 14.18
CA LEU A 788 -29.23 36.60 13.37
C LEU A 788 -29.69 36.69 11.91
N ARG A 789 -30.19 35.58 11.33
CA ARG A 789 -30.82 35.56 9.99
C ARG A 789 -32.14 36.34 9.97
N ASP A 790 -32.96 36.17 11.00
CA ASP A 790 -34.31 36.76 11.04
C ASP A 790 -34.32 38.28 11.29
N ASN A 791 -33.29 38.83 11.96
CA ASN A 791 -33.22 40.27 12.26
C ASN A 791 -32.60 41.13 11.16
N GLN A 792 -32.29 40.57 9.98
CA GLN A 792 -31.57 41.24 8.89
C GLN A 792 -30.51 42.19 9.44
N LEU A 793 -29.44 41.63 10.02
CA LEU A 793 -28.20 42.38 10.22
C LEU A 793 -27.98 43.22 8.96
N PRO A 794 -27.70 44.54 9.10
CA PRO A 794 -27.51 45.37 7.93
C PRO A 794 -26.55 44.62 7.02
N LYS A 795 -26.95 44.37 5.77
CA LYS A 795 -26.00 44.01 4.72
C LYS A 795 -25.13 45.24 4.46
N SER A 796 -24.43 45.74 5.48
CA SER A 796 -23.50 46.84 5.36
C SER A 796 -22.30 46.26 4.64
N LYS A 797 -21.98 46.89 3.52
CA LYS A 797 -20.72 46.69 2.81
C LYS A 797 -19.58 47.04 3.78
N GLY A 798 -19.00 46.02 4.40
CA GLY A 798 -17.87 46.10 5.31
C GLY A 798 -17.73 44.83 6.13
N SER A 799 -16.51 44.35 6.26
CA SER A 799 -16.16 43.13 7.00
C SER A 799 -16.44 43.35 8.50
N ILE A 800 -17.17 42.43 9.12
CA ILE A 800 -17.41 42.36 10.58
C ILE A 800 -16.69 41.10 11.07
N LEU A 801 -15.80 41.24 12.06
CA LEU A 801 -15.08 40.11 12.66
C LEU A 801 -15.91 39.57 13.82
N HIS A 802 -16.27 38.29 13.81
CA HIS A 802 -16.91 37.64 14.96
C HIS A 802 -15.89 36.72 15.64
N SER A 803 -15.56 36.97 16.91
CA SER A 803 -14.70 36.06 17.67
C SER A 803 -15.48 35.44 18.81
N PHE A 804 -15.44 34.10 18.89
CA PHE A 804 -16.20 33.32 19.85
C PHE A 804 -15.22 32.59 20.77
N MET A 805 -14.94 33.15 21.94
CA MET A 805 -13.92 32.60 22.82
C MET A 805 -14.52 31.74 23.91
N MET A 806 -14.11 30.48 23.95
CA MET A 806 -14.24 29.62 25.12
C MET A 806 -12.86 29.12 25.52
N GLY A 807 -12.42 29.50 26.70
CA GLY A 807 -11.29 28.86 27.34
C GLY A 807 -11.43 28.96 28.86
N THR A 808 -11.60 27.83 29.53
CA THR A 808 -10.90 27.66 30.80
C THR A 808 -10.21 26.31 30.80
N GLU A 809 -8.92 26.35 31.13
CA GLU A 809 -8.16 25.17 31.44
C GLU A 809 -8.27 24.91 32.94
N LYS A 810 -8.70 23.71 33.33
CA LYS A 810 -8.88 23.35 34.76
C LYS A 810 -7.60 23.49 35.59
N SER A 811 -6.42 23.50 34.96
CA SER A 811 -5.13 23.69 35.63
C SER A 811 -4.68 25.15 35.76
N LEU A 812 -5.37 26.11 35.14
CA LEU A 812 -5.09 27.54 35.29
C LEU A 812 -5.97 28.13 36.40
N ASN A 813 -5.40 29.01 37.21
CA ASN A 813 -6.18 29.71 38.22
C ASN A 813 -7.06 30.81 37.58
N ALA A 814 -8.04 31.33 38.33
CA ALA A 814 -9.02 32.29 37.80
C ALA A 814 -8.36 33.57 37.25
N LYS A 815 -7.29 34.03 37.90
CA LYS A 815 -6.54 35.23 37.48
C LYS A 815 -5.83 35.00 36.14
N GLU A 816 -5.20 33.84 35.97
CA GLU A 816 -4.53 33.46 34.72
C GLU A 816 -5.52 33.33 33.56
N ASN A 817 -6.70 32.75 33.79
CA ASN A 817 -7.74 32.67 32.75
C ASN A 817 -8.22 34.06 32.33
N VAL A 818 -8.45 34.99 33.27
CA VAL A 818 -8.86 36.37 32.97
C VAL A 818 -7.77 37.11 32.18
N GLU A 819 -6.51 37.00 32.58
CA GLU A 819 -5.40 37.69 31.89
C GLU A 819 -5.21 37.19 30.45
N ILE A 820 -5.37 35.88 30.20
CA ILE A 820 -5.29 35.31 28.85
C ILE A 820 -6.46 35.80 27.98
N ILE A 821 -7.68 35.75 28.51
CA ILE A 821 -8.87 36.24 27.79
C ILE A 821 -8.70 37.72 27.44
N THR A 822 -8.23 38.55 28.37
CA THR A 822 -7.99 39.98 28.13
C THR A 822 -6.93 40.23 27.05
N ALA A 823 -5.79 39.54 27.09
CA ALA A 823 -4.74 39.71 26.08
C ALA A 823 -5.23 39.34 24.66
N MET A 824 -6.01 38.25 24.55
CA MET A 824 -6.60 37.83 23.28
C MET A 824 -7.64 38.84 22.75
N GLU A 825 -8.46 39.39 23.65
CA GLU A 825 -9.44 40.41 23.28
C GLU A 825 -8.79 41.71 22.79
N GLU A 826 -7.69 42.13 23.42
CA GLU A 826 -6.89 43.29 22.98
C GLU A 826 -6.30 43.09 21.58
N GLU A 827 -5.78 41.90 21.29
CA GLU A 827 -5.21 41.59 19.97
C GLU A 827 -6.29 41.54 18.87
N ILE A 828 -7.47 40.99 19.17
CA ILE A 828 -8.61 41.00 18.25
C ILE A 828 -9.03 42.45 17.92
N LEU A 829 -9.07 43.32 18.94
CA LEU A 829 -9.37 44.74 18.75
C LEU A 829 -8.32 45.43 17.87
N ARG A 830 -7.03 45.12 18.07
CA ARG A 830 -5.92 45.63 17.25
C ARG A 830 -6.05 45.19 15.80
N ILE A 831 -6.24 43.90 15.54
CA ILE A 831 -6.40 43.36 14.18
C ILE A 831 -7.62 43.97 13.49
N ALA A 832 -8.74 44.09 14.22
CA ALA A 832 -9.95 44.70 13.69
C ALA A 832 -9.72 46.16 13.28
N GLN A 833 -8.93 46.90 14.06
CA GLN A 833 -8.57 48.29 13.77
C GLN A 833 -7.64 48.39 12.56
N ASP A 834 -6.55 47.62 12.54
CA ASP A 834 -5.55 47.62 11.47
C ASP A 834 -6.18 47.30 10.10
N ARG A 835 -7.19 46.44 10.11
CA ARG A 835 -7.91 46.00 8.91
C ARG A 835 -9.19 46.81 8.63
N GLN A 836 -9.48 47.84 9.41
CA GLN A 836 -10.66 48.70 9.30
C GLN A 836 -12.00 47.94 9.27
N PHE A 837 -12.13 46.87 10.08
CA PHE A 837 -13.41 46.20 10.28
C PHE A 837 -14.43 47.20 10.86
N GLN A 838 -15.67 47.14 10.37
CA GLN A 838 -16.71 48.09 10.76
C GLN A 838 -17.31 47.81 12.15
N GLY A 839 -17.03 46.63 12.71
CA GLY A 839 -17.42 46.24 14.05
C GLY A 839 -16.89 44.85 14.41
N ILE A 840 -16.95 44.52 15.70
CA ILE A 840 -16.58 43.20 16.23
C ILE A 840 -17.78 42.67 17.02
N LEU A 841 -18.12 41.40 16.80
CA LEU A 841 -19.07 40.69 17.67
C LEU A 841 -18.27 39.74 18.57
N THR A 842 -18.46 39.85 19.88
CA THR A 842 -17.83 38.96 20.85
C THR A 842 -18.88 38.36 21.77
N THR A 843 -18.65 37.13 22.20
CA THR A 843 -19.46 36.46 23.21
C THR A 843 -18.57 36.14 24.40
N ASN A 844 -19.00 36.54 25.61
CA ASN A 844 -18.25 36.43 26.87
C ASN A 844 -17.10 37.44 27.12
N THR A 845 -17.14 38.64 26.54
CA THR A 845 -16.15 39.69 26.86
C THR A 845 -16.25 40.26 28.27
N ASN A 846 -15.11 40.50 28.91
CA ASN A 846 -15.04 41.25 30.16
C ASN A 846 -15.49 42.71 29.96
N PRO A 847 -16.31 43.30 30.87
CA PRO A 847 -16.72 44.71 30.81
C PRO A 847 -15.59 45.71 30.58
N LEU A 848 -14.38 45.46 31.10
CA LEU A 848 -13.21 46.32 30.91
C LEU A 848 -12.77 46.39 29.45
N THR A 849 -12.79 45.26 28.74
CA THR A 849 -12.41 45.19 27.33
C THR A 849 -13.48 45.78 26.42
N GLN A 850 -14.76 45.64 26.80
CA GLN A 850 -15.87 46.34 26.13
C GLN A 850 -15.68 47.86 26.22
N GLN A 851 -15.29 48.34 27.40
CA GLN A 851 -15.01 49.74 27.62
C GLN A 851 -13.77 50.21 26.85
N LEU A 852 -12.72 49.40 26.77
CA LEU A 852 -11.53 49.66 25.93
C LEU A 852 -11.90 49.77 24.44
N GLY A 853 -12.74 48.87 23.94
CA GLY A 853 -13.29 48.89 22.57
C GLY A 853 -14.02 50.18 22.21
N VAL A 854 -14.82 50.69 23.16
CA VAL A 854 -15.56 51.95 23.01
C VAL A 854 -14.63 53.15 23.12
N ASP A 855 -13.82 53.21 24.17
CA ASP A 855 -13.04 54.40 24.54
C ASP A 855 -11.80 54.61 23.68
N VAL A 856 -11.16 53.52 23.20
CA VAL A 856 -9.90 53.57 22.45
C VAL A 856 -10.11 53.40 20.95
N PHE A 857 -10.99 52.46 20.56
CA PHE A 857 -11.14 52.06 19.16
C PHE A 857 -12.42 52.60 18.51
N ASN A 858 -13.23 53.35 19.28
CA ASN A 858 -14.48 53.97 18.84
C ASN A 858 -15.49 52.97 18.23
N TYR A 859 -15.43 51.72 18.69
CA TYR A 859 -16.38 50.67 18.29
C TYR A 859 -17.68 50.83 19.09
N GLN A 860 -18.81 50.82 18.38
CA GLN A 860 -20.11 50.84 19.03
C GLN A 860 -20.51 49.40 19.39
N VAL A 861 -20.73 49.11 20.67
CA VAL A 861 -21.26 47.80 21.08
C VAL A 861 -22.72 47.72 20.63
N LEU A 862 -22.99 46.95 19.56
CA LEU A 862 -24.31 46.85 18.96
C LEU A 862 -25.23 45.87 19.70
N MET A 863 -24.67 44.83 20.32
CA MET A 863 -25.35 43.87 21.20
C MET A 863 -24.35 43.31 22.22
N ASN A 864 -24.80 43.04 23.45
CA ASN A 864 -24.02 42.36 24.47
C ASN A 864 -24.74 41.07 24.88
N TYR A 865 -24.08 39.92 24.74
CA TYR A 865 -24.64 38.61 25.07
C TYR A 865 -23.74 37.92 26.11
N GLN A 866 -24.22 37.84 27.35
CA GLN A 866 -23.60 37.01 28.39
C GLN A 866 -24.21 35.61 28.31
N VAL A 867 -23.41 34.64 27.87
CA VAL A 867 -23.86 33.25 27.74
C VAL A 867 -23.88 32.55 29.11
N ASN A 868 -23.13 33.07 30.10
CA ASN A 868 -23.00 32.46 31.43
C ASN A 868 -23.31 33.46 32.56
N GLN A 869 -24.13 33.05 33.54
CA GLN A 869 -24.42 33.83 34.76
C GLN A 869 -23.30 33.77 35.84
N PHE A 870 -22.11 33.24 35.53
CA PHE A 870 -21.10 32.91 36.55
C PHE A 870 -19.85 33.82 36.58
N VAL A 871 -19.85 34.92 35.83
CA VAL A 871 -18.85 35.98 36.02
C VAL A 871 -19.46 37.00 36.98
N SER A 872 -19.16 36.89 38.28
CA SER A 872 -19.33 38.05 39.16
C SER A 872 -18.28 39.10 38.76
N SER A 873 -18.57 40.38 39.00
CA SER A 873 -17.74 41.55 38.64
C SER A 873 -16.28 41.52 39.14
N ASP A 874 -15.96 40.54 39.96
CA ASP A 874 -14.72 40.27 40.67
C ASP A 874 -13.99 38.99 40.18
N GLY A 875 -14.47 38.35 39.11
CA GLY A 875 -13.70 37.38 38.31
C GLY A 875 -13.34 36.05 38.99
N ASN A 876 -13.94 35.70 40.13
CA ASN A 876 -13.46 34.62 40.99
C ASN A 876 -14.50 33.50 41.22
N LYS A 877 -14.72 32.61 40.23
CA LYS A 877 -14.99 31.18 40.47
C LYS A 877 -14.54 30.31 39.28
N PRO A 878 -13.83 29.19 39.51
CA PRO A 878 -13.60 28.18 38.47
C PRO A 878 -14.89 27.41 38.17
N PHE A 879 -15.05 26.95 36.92
CA PHE A 879 -16.20 26.20 36.42
C PHE A 879 -16.40 24.88 37.19
N GLY A 880 -17.45 24.82 38.02
CA GLY A 880 -18.01 23.57 38.56
C GLY A 880 -19.16 23.07 37.68
N GLU A 881 -19.32 21.74 37.62
CA GLU A 881 -20.31 20.99 36.85
C GLU A 881 -21.67 21.72 36.67
N ALA A 882 -22.04 22.01 35.41
CA ALA A 882 -23.37 22.50 35.08
C ALA A 882 -24.15 21.37 34.40
N GLU A 883 -25.22 20.93 35.07
CA GLU A 883 -26.24 20.06 34.49
C GLU A 883 -27.05 20.79 33.42
N ASP A 884 -27.40 20.04 32.39
CA ASP A 884 -28.18 20.43 31.23
C ASP A 884 -29.56 21.00 31.64
N SER A 885 -29.73 22.33 31.60
CA SER A 885 -31.00 23.03 31.30
C SER A 885 -30.93 24.53 31.61
N GLN A 886 -31.15 25.39 30.61
CA GLN A 886 -32.32 26.28 30.54
C GLN A 886 -32.26 27.25 29.35
N ARG A 887 -33.34 27.22 28.57
CA ARG A 887 -33.67 28.09 27.43
C ARG A 887 -34.17 29.46 27.93
N ALA A 888 -33.96 30.55 27.18
CA ALA A 888 -34.87 31.71 27.17
C ALA A 888 -34.75 32.59 25.91
N ILE A 889 -35.90 33.20 25.57
CA ILE A 889 -36.33 33.95 24.38
C ILE A 889 -36.47 35.45 24.77
N VAL A 890 -36.30 36.44 23.86
CA VAL A 890 -37.35 37.39 23.36
C VAL A 890 -36.80 38.59 22.54
N CYS A 891 -37.65 38.99 21.58
CA CYS A 891 -37.67 39.99 20.49
C CYS A 891 -37.42 41.49 20.79
N TRP A 892 -37.18 42.26 19.71
CA TRP A 892 -37.31 43.73 19.62
C TRP A 892 -38.29 44.17 18.51
N LYS A 893 -38.86 45.38 18.67
CA LYS A 893 -39.75 46.11 17.73
C LYS A 893 -39.00 47.35 17.20
N PRO A 894 -39.22 47.79 15.95
CA PRO A 894 -38.38 48.82 15.33
C PRO A 894 -38.79 50.24 15.70
N VAL A 895 -37.83 51.16 15.69
CA VAL A 895 -38.07 52.59 15.53
C VAL A 895 -37.09 53.16 14.50
N LYS A 896 -37.60 53.46 13.31
CA LYS A 896 -37.17 54.64 12.57
C LYS A 896 -38.33 55.62 12.57
N SER A 897 -38.08 56.80 13.12
CA SER A 897 -38.78 58.02 12.72
C SER A 897 -38.19 58.50 11.40
N GLY A 898 -39.04 58.71 10.40
CA GLY A 898 -38.70 59.28 9.09
C GLY A 898 -38.92 58.31 7.95
#